data_AF-A0A218QGH3-F1
#
_entry.id   AF-A0A218QGH3-F1
#
_cell.length_a   1.000
_cell.length_b   1.000
_cell.length_c   1.000
_cell.angle_alpha   90.00
_cell.angle_beta   90.00
_cell.angle_gamma   90.00
#
_symmetry.space_group_name_H-M   'P 1'
#
loop_
_entity.id
_entity.type
_entity.pdbx_description
1 polymer ?
#
loop_
_entity_poly.entity_id
_entity_poly.type
_entity_poly.pdbx_seq_one_letter_code
_entity_poly.pdbx_strand_id
1 'polypeptide(L)'
;MRRLKLLSVLMIVGLSFTLSVFISSVFPYKVFGQVGTNVPNDNELLARRQVEVSSGFVVEPPNQPLRPVERVARDTFGDVGLAPLSTAAQLDRLLYPSVPQSARERIVEGASFFTTPHTVVEGAGVIANQTRCAGCHLNNLESVPGVGLLTGTSNVSRASRSTPTNFSFTSGDTTNGGRPAGVRLDPVNPDGSVDLNIVSLSQVKSDLDAVNNTGRTAAFTIFGDFSPSAEAVNPNTSYDPLDGIALSRQQFGGFVQHTRPPIDEIKAFDPTIDCKPEAIPSIAEDKNLGTIDPITGLSASGFRRGVGERAGPPYIGRGLMEAVPTQDITNSADPSDTRGGNSSLKTALYECTGDCVTGAVNMIPANVSPDRPNALAAGVGRFGLRANGAEMLQFIIGGLQGELGLTSLANNAELNIAAPDIAPYNKNCKNIVDDPEFRLSTPFSERNFLRLTAPPEFGPSLLTVLNYKDPSRPLYGNSRAASVQRGAQLFGIDLTAFANRMIPGRMRRRGDGRDPNAINQIDQMVGCVSCHIPVQRTGQSPAFGDPSLGNDAAAVVDILSYRWAPIFSDLILHKGPTIDAERVAPTPRDPILVSRTTVVNNDRPGRGRDDRYDDRRGGQGQTFNTYDLSRNLTDDIFSNQKATAKGEEFRTPPLMGIGKVGPPFLHDARVYLSILNRDSTPAGTVFTNSQVTNAPLVVRSVDDALRAAIELHDLPAPDDRKTSRQRGGGCPVPPGGKVVNKIGNVIDYGSSPSDVICPPYSSALSTTNRSEAREVIARFRSLTPSDQQAMIDFLKEL
;
A
#
# COMPACT_ATOMS: atom_id res chain seq x y z
N MET A 1 -36.49 -65.72 5.09
CA MET A 1 -36.01 -64.50 5.77
C MET A 1 -34.93 -63.69 5.02
N ARG A 2 -33.98 -64.30 4.29
CA ARG A 2 -32.96 -63.54 3.51
C ARG A 2 -33.49 -62.83 2.25
N ARG A 3 -34.44 -63.43 1.52
CA ARG A 3 -35.01 -62.82 0.28
C ARG A 3 -35.90 -61.60 0.54
N LEU A 4 -36.66 -61.59 1.64
CA LEU A 4 -37.46 -60.41 2.01
C LEU A 4 -36.58 -59.20 2.37
N LYS A 5 -35.46 -59.41 3.07
CA LYS A 5 -34.53 -58.32 3.42
C LYS A 5 -33.88 -57.70 2.18
N LEU A 6 -33.56 -58.50 1.16
CA LEU A 6 -32.97 -57.98 -0.08
C LEU A 6 -33.96 -57.11 -0.87
N LEU A 7 -35.24 -57.52 -0.93
CA LEU A 7 -36.29 -56.72 -1.55
C LEU A 7 -36.55 -55.41 -0.80
N SER A 8 -36.57 -55.44 0.53
CA SER A 8 -36.72 -54.22 1.33
C SER A 8 -35.55 -53.25 1.14
N VAL A 9 -34.31 -53.76 1.07
CA VAL A 9 -33.12 -52.93 0.81
C VAL A 9 -33.15 -52.35 -0.60
N LEU A 10 -33.48 -53.14 -1.62
CA LEU A 10 -33.60 -52.65 -3.00
C LEU A 10 -34.71 -51.61 -3.15
N MET A 11 -35.83 -51.77 -2.44
CA MET A 11 -36.92 -50.80 -2.45
C MET A 11 -36.52 -49.48 -1.76
N ILE A 12 -35.79 -49.55 -0.65
CA ILE A 12 -35.25 -48.35 0.02
C ILE A 12 -34.25 -47.63 -0.88
N VAL A 13 -33.31 -48.36 -1.49
CA VAL A 13 -32.33 -47.77 -2.42
C VAL A 13 -33.02 -47.15 -3.64
N GLY A 14 -34.03 -47.83 -4.21
CA GLY A 14 -34.82 -47.31 -5.33
C GLY A 14 -35.61 -46.05 -4.98
N LEU A 15 -36.22 -46.01 -3.78
CA LEU A 15 -36.93 -44.83 -3.27
C LEU A 15 -35.99 -43.67 -2.95
N SER A 16 -34.81 -43.95 -2.37
CA SER A 16 -33.79 -42.92 -2.13
C SER A 16 -33.25 -42.34 -3.44
N PHE A 17 -33.00 -43.19 -4.45
CA PHE A 17 -32.49 -42.73 -5.73
C PHE A 17 -33.52 -41.90 -6.51
N THR A 18 -34.78 -42.34 -6.53
CA THR A 18 -35.88 -41.57 -7.17
C THR A 18 -36.17 -40.27 -6.43
N LEU A 19 -36.09 -40.24 -5.09
CA LEU A 19 -36.19 -39.01 -4.30
C LEU A 19 -35.02 -38.06 -4.60
N SER A 20 -33.79 -38.56 -4.70
CA SER A 20 -32.63 -37.74 -5.07
C SER A 20 -32.75 -37.16 -6.48
N VAL A 21 -33.21 -37.93 -7.46
CA VAL A 21 -33.44 -37.44 -8.83
C VAL A 21 -34.58 -36.43 -8.87
N PHE A 22 -35.68 -36.68 -8.14
CA PHE A 22 -36.82 -35.77 -8.07
C PHE A 22 -36.46 -34.44 -7.40
N ILE A 23 -35.71 -34.47 -6.28
CA ILE A 23 -35.20 -33.26 -5.63
C ILE A 23 -34.22 -32.53 -6.58
N SER A 24 -33.40 -33.24 -7.36
CA SER A 24 -32.50 -32.62 -8.34
C SER A 24 -33.24 -31.96 -9.49
N SER A 25 -34.39 -32.50 -9.93
CA SER A 25 -35.18 -31.93 -11.03
C SER A 25 -36.10 -30.79 -10.59
N VAL A 26 -36.60 -30.82 -9.35
CA VAL A 26 -37.55 -29.82 -8.81
C VAL A 26 -36.82 -28.70 -8.05
N PHE A 27 -35.66 -29.01 -7.46
CA PHE A 27 -34.77 -28.07 -6.77
C PHE A 27 -33.33 -28.19 -7.32
N PRO A 28 -33.08 -27.88 -8.61
CA PRO A 28 -31.74 -28.00 -9.20
C PRO A 28 -30.67 -27.19 -8.46
N TYR A 29 -31.08 -26.16 -7.72
CA TYR A 29 -30.24 -25.30 -6.86
C TYR A 29 -29.83 -25.92 -5.51
N LYS A 30 -30.33 -27.10 -5.13
CA LYS A 30 -30.04 -27.74 -3.81
C LYS A 30 -29.22 -29.03 -3.86
N VAL A 31 -29.11 -29.72 -5.01
CA VAL A 31 -28.50 -31.08 -5.05
C VAL A 31 -27.12 -31.11 -5.70
N PHE A 32 -26.85 -30.26 -6.68
CA PHE A 32 -25.48 -29.79 -6.88
C PHE A 32 -25.29 -28.71 -5.84
N GLY A 33 -24.42 -28.95 -4.85
CA GLY A 33 -24.00 -27.88 -3.98
C GLY A 33 -23.44 -26.75 -4.83
N GLN A 34 -24.28 -25.76 -5.13
CA GLN A 34 -23.85 -24.40 -4.95
C GLN A 34 -23.16 -24.43 -3.59
N VAL A 35 -21.86 -24.15 -3.57
CA VAL A 35 -21.33 -23.44 -2.42
C VAL A 35 -22.16 -22.16 -2.38
N GLY A 36 -23.35 -22.25 -1.77
CA GLY A 36 -24.27 -21.17 -1.64
C GLY A 36 -23.57 -20.25 -0.69
N THR A 37 -22.99 -19.18 -1.23
CA THR A 37 -22.23 -18.20 -0.46
C THR A 37 -23.10 -17.53 0.61
N ASN A 38 -24.42 -17.82 0.64
CA ASN A 38 -25.45 -17.11 1.37
C ASN A 38 -25.46 -15.60 1.05
N VAL A 39 -24.68 -15.16 0.05
CA VAL A 39 -24.58 -13.77 -0.37
C VAL A 39 -25.83 -13.42 -1.20
N PRO A 40 -26.40 -12.22 -1.03
CA PRO A 40 -27.53 -11.74 -1.81
C PRO A 40 -27.30 -11.84 -3.31
N ASN A 41 -28.38 -11.90 -4.09
CA ASN A 41 -28.26 -11.90 -5.55
C ASN A 41 -27.87 -10.50 -6.08
N ASP A 42 -27.44 -10.44 -7.34
CA ASP A 42 -26.93 -9.21 -7.94
C ASP A 42 -27.94 -8.05 -7.90
N ASN A 43 -29.26 -8.31 -8.02
CA ASN A 43 -30.27 -7.25 -7.94
C ASN A 43 -30.35 -6.64 -6.53
N GLU A 44 -30.25 -7.47 -5.49
CA GLU A 44 -30.23 -7.01 -4.10
C GLU A 44 -28.96 -6.20 -3.80
N LEU A 45 -27.82 -6.65 -4.32
CA LEU A 45 -26.54 -5.96 -4.17
C LEU A 45 -26.50 -4.64 -4.95
N LEU A 46 -27.06 -4.59 -6.16
CA LEU A 46 -27.21 -3.36 -6.94
C LEU A 46 -28.14 -2.36 -6.27
N ALA A 47 -29.28 -2.82 -5.73
CA ALA A 47 -30.19 -1.95 -4.98
C ALA A 47 -29.50 -1.37 -3.74
N ARG A 48 -28.76 -2.20 -3.00
CA ARG A 48 -27.94 -1.74 -1.87
C ARG A 48 -26.90 -0.71 -2.33
N ARG A 49 -26.23 -0.98 -3.44
CA ARG A 49 -25.21 -0.09 -4.02
C ARG A 49 -25.77 1.29 -4.34
N GLN A 50 -26.93 1.37 -4.99
CA GLN A 50 -27.60 2.64 -5.31
C GLN A 50 -27.91 3.45 -4.04
N VAL A 51 -28.34 2.80 -2.96
CA VAL A 51 -28.55 3.45 -1.66
C VAL A 51 -27.23 4.00 -1.11
N GLU A 52 -26.15 3.20 -1.11
CA GLU A 52 -24.83 3.62 -0.64
C GLU A 52 -24.31 4.85 -1.42
N VAL A 53 -24.40 4.84 -2.75
CA VAL A 53 -23.98 5.97 -3.61
C VAL A 53 -24.79 7.23 -3.31
N SER A 54 -26.13 7.10 -3.20
CA SER A 54 -27.01 8.24 -2.94
C SER A 54 -26.75 8.92 -1.60
N SER A 55 -26.20 8.19 -0.62
CA SER A 55 -25.86 8.72 0.70
C SER A 55 -24.57 9.53 0.73
N GLY A 56 -23.73 9.46 -0.33
CA GLY A 56 -22.40 10.08 -0.37
C GLY A 56 -21.42 9.49 0.65
N PHE A 57 -21.73 8.31 1.21
CA PHE A 57 -20.89 7.60 2.17
C PHE A 57 -20.47 8.43 3.39
N VAL A 58 -21.37 9.32 3.84
CA VAL A 58 -21.13 10.20 4.99
C VAL A 58 -21.19 9.39 6.29
N VAL A 59 -20.13 9.51 7.10
CA VAL A 59 -20.07 8.89 8.44
C VAL A 59 -20.21 9.96 9.50
N GLU A 60 -21.26 9.82 10.31
CA GLU A 60 -21.54 10.75 11.40
C GLU A 60 -20.59 10.56 12.60
N PRO A 61 -20.30 11.63 13.36
CA PRO A 61 -19.57 11.54 14.62
C PRO A 61 -20.23 10.57 15.62
N PRO A 62 -19.44 9.96 16.54
CA PRO A 62 -19.98 9.04 17.52
C PRO A 62 -20.99 9.73 18.45
N ASN A 63 -22.19 9.15 18.56
CA ASN A 63 -23.25 9.56 19.48
C ASN A 63 -23.39 8.62 20.68
N GLN A 64 -22.48 7.65 20.81
CA GLN A 64 -22.46 6.63 21.86
C GLN A 64 -21.07 6.53 22.50
N PRO A 65 -20.97 5.98 23.72
CA PRO A 65 -19.67 5.73 24.36
C PRO A 65 -18.78 4.82 23.52
N LEU A 66 -17.54 5.25 23.31
CA LEU A 66 -16.55 4.51 22.55
C LEU A 66 -15.95 3.35 23.35
N ARG A 67 -15.60 2.27 22.66
CA ARG A 67 -14.88 1.12 23.23
C ARG A 67 -13.54 0.91 22.51
N PRO A 68 -12.48 0.38 23.14
CA PRO A 68 -11.29 -0.02 22.39
C PRO A 68 -11.68 -1.07 21.35
N VAL A 69 -11.10 -0.96 20.15
CA VAL A 69 -11.26 -2.01 19.13
C VAL A 69 -10.61 -3.31 19.58
N GLU A 70 -11.23 -4.43 19.21
CA GLU A 70 -10.63 -5.76 19.38
C GLU A 70 -9.41 -5.93 18.47
N ARG A 71 -8.45 -6.73 18.93
CA ARG A 71 -7.18 -6.97 18.24
C ARG A 71 -6.84 -8.45 18.27
N VAL A 72 -6.05 -8.90 17.30
CA VAL A 72 -5.56 -10.28 17.20
C VAL A 72 -4.15 -10.38 17.80
N ALA A 73 -3.82 -11.51 18.41
CA ALA A 73 -2.50 -11.72 19.00
C ALA A 73 -1.36 -11.46 18.00
N ARG A 74 -0.46 -10.53 18.33
CA ARG A 74 0.60 -10.01 17.45
C ARG A 74 1.58 -11.08 16.96
N ASP A 75 1.80 -12.11 17.78
CA ASP A 75 2.79 -13.16 17.55
C ASP A 75 2.34 -14.21 16.53
N THR A 76 1.04 -14.29 16.26
CA THR A 76 0.44 -15.19 15.25
C THR A 76 -0.30 -14.44 14.13
N PHE A 77 -0.48 -13.12 14.26
CA PHE A 77 -1.25 -12.33 13.30
C PHE A 77 -0.71 -12.48 11.88
N GLY A 78 -1.61 -12.69 10.92
CA GLY A 78 -1.29 -12.81 9.51
C GLY A 78 -0.53 -14.08 9.08
N ASP A 79 -0.20 -15.00 9.99
CA ASP A 79 0.36 -16.30 9.63
C ASP A 79 -0.75 -17.25 9.15
N VAL A 80 -1.01 -17.27 7.85
CA VAL A 80 -2.14 -18.01 7.26
C VAL A 80 -1.72 -19.16 6.33
N GLY A 81 -0.44 -19.50 6.32
CA GLY A 81 0.12 -20.56 5.47
C GLY A 81 0.23 -20.16 3.99
N LEU A 82 0.80 -21.06 3.18
CA LEU A 82 1.11 -20.81 1.76
C LEU A 82 -0.05 -21.13 0.80
N ALA A 83 -1.09 -21.82 1.29
CA ALA A 83 -2.24 -22.20 0.49
C ALA A 83 -3.25 -21.05 0.40
N PRO A 84 -4.00 -20.93 -0.71
CA PRO A 84 -5.15 -20.04 -0.78
C PRO A 84 -6.11 -20.23 0.41
N LEU A 85 -6.68 -19.13 0.87
CA LEU A 85 -7.60 -19.11 1.99
C LEU A 85 -8.97 -19.61 1.56
N SER A 86 -9.27 -20.86 1.88
CA SER A 86 -10.49 -21.53 1.41
C SER A 86 -11.38 -22.02 2.55
N THR A 87 -10.98 -21.79 3.81
CA THR A 87 -11.75 -22.23 4.99
C THR A 87 -11.79 -21.14 6.06
N ALA A 88 -12.88 -21.09 6.82
CA ALA A 88 -13.06 -20.12 7.91
C ALA A 88 -11.98 -20.25 9.00
N ALA A 89 -11.51 -21.47 9.29
CA ALA A 89 -10.49 -21.73 10.30
C ALA A 89 -9.13 -21.09 9.97
N GLN A 90 -8.80 -20.92 8.68
CA GLN A 90 -7.58 -20.23 8.26
C GLN A 90 -7.62 -18.72 8.57
N LEU A 91 -8.80 -18.16 8.86
CA LEU A 91 -8.99 -16.72 9.06
C LEU A 91 -8.85 -16.28 10.53
N ASP A 92 -8.72 -17.19 11.48
CA ASP A 92 -8.69 -16.87 12.93
C ASP A 92 -7.54 -15.93 13.33
N ARG A 93 -6.47 -15.92 12.54
CA ARG A 93 -5.29 -15.07 12.74
C ARG A 93 -5.36 -13.73 12.01
N LEU A 94 -6.50 -13.42 11.40
CA LEU A 94 -6.75 -12.18 10.64
C LEU A 94 -7.99 -11.42 11.11
N LEU A 95 -9.05 -12.13 11.49
CA LEU A 95 -10.34 -11.51 11.78
C LEU A 95 -10.48 -11.03 13.23
N TYR A 96 -11.41 -10.12 13.47
CA TYR A 96 -11.77 -9.76 14.85
C TYR A 96 -12.18 -11.02 15.64
N PRO A 97 -11.73 -11.18 16.89
CA PRO A 97 -12.09 -12.32 17.73
C PRO A 97 -13.61 -12.57 17.82
N SER A 98 -14.41 -11.51 17.92
CA SER A 98 -15.87 -11.62 18.05
C SER A 98 -16.65 -11.80 16.75
N VAL A 99 -15.99 -11.92 15.58
CA VAL A 99 -16.71 -12.20 14.32
C VAL A 99 -17.49 -13.51 14.45
N PRO A 100 -18.83 -13.49 14.32
CA PRO A 100 -19.65 -14.69 14.42
C PRO A 100 -19.33 -15.69 13.31
N GLN A 101 -19.51 -16.99 13.60
CA GLN A 101 -19.19 -18.06 12.66
C GLN A 101 -19.91 -17.92 11.32
N SER A 102 -21.18 -17.49 11.33
CA SER A 102 -21.95 -17.31 10.08
C SER A 102 -21.39 -16.16 9.21
N ALA A 103 -20.80 -15.13 9.82
CA ALA A 103 -20.11 -14.07 9.11
C ALA A 103 -18.73 -14.54 8.60
N ARG A 104 -18.02 -15.39 9.35
CA ARG A 104 -16.75 -16.00 8.89
C ARG A 104 -16.95 -16.84 7.64
N GLU A 105 -18.01 -17.64 7.59
CA GLU A 105 -18.32 -18.50 6.44
C GLU A 105 -18.61 -17.69 5.18
N ARG A 106 -19.24 -16.52 5.32
CA ARG A 106 -19.59 -15.63 4.19
C ARG A 106 -18.39 -14.92 3.58
N ILE A 107 -17.33 -14.67 4.34
CA ILE A 107 -16.14 -14.00 3.82
C ILE A 107 -15.10 -14.96 3.24
N VAL A 108 -15.33 -16.28 3.31
CA VAL A 108 -14.45 -17.27 2.67
C VAL A 108 -14.38 -17.07 1.17
N GLU A 109 -15.49 -16.70 0.51
CA GLU A 109 -15.50 -16.35 -0.93
C GLU A 109 -14.50 -15.23 -1.22
N GLY A 110 -14.58 -14.12 -0.47
CA GLY A 110 -13.68 -12.98 -0.65
C GLY A 110 -12.22 -13.30 -0.33
N ALA A 111 -11.97 -14.05 0.74
CA ALA A 111 -10.61 -14.48 1.11
C ALA A 111 -10.01 -15.44 0.05
N SER A 112 -10.83 -16.33 -0.50
CA SER A 112 -10.44 -17.27 -1.55
C SER A 112 -10.13 -16.53 -2.83
N PHE A 113 -11.02 -15.65 -3.27
CA PHE A 113 -10.78 -14.81 -4.46
C PHE A 113 -9.50 -13.98 -4.32
N PHE A 114 -9.29 -13.36 -3.15
CA PHE A 114 -8.11 -12.53 -2.92
C PHE A 114 -6.78 -13.29 -3.07
N THR A 115 -6.76 -14.58 -2.73
CA THR A 115 -5.53 -15.38 -2.62
C THR A 115 -5.32 -16.41 -3.73
N THR A 116 -6.37 -16.73 -4.48
CA THR A 116 -6.36 -17.71 -5.57
C THR A 116 -5.91 -17.04 -6.87
N PRO A 117 -4.95 -17.62 -7.61
CA PRO A 117 -4.66 -17.21 -8.98
C PRO A 117 -5.89 -17.41 -9.90
N HIS A 118 -6.28 -16.36 -10.60
CA HIS A 118 -7.27 -16.33 -11.67
C HIS A 118 -6.59 -16.53 -13.02
N THR A 119 -7.32 -17.16 -13.93
CA THR A 119 -6.82 -17.68 -15.20
C THR A 119 -7.59 -17.09 -16.38
N VAL A 120 -7.05 -17.27 -17.59
CA VAL A 120 -7.67 -16.76 -18.82
C VAL A 120 -9.05 -17.36 -19.10
N VAL A 121 -9.36 -18.53 -18.53
CA VAL A 121 -10.71 -19.15 -18.63
C VAL A 121 -11.74 -18.48 -17.74
N GLU A 122 -11.29 -17.81 -16.68
CA GLU A 122 -12.13 -17.05 -15.76
C GLU A 122 -12.29 -15.60 -16.21
N GLY A 123 -11.74 -15.24 -17.37
CA GLY A 123 -11.75 -13.87 -17.86
C GLY A 123 -10.58 -13.03 -17.39
N ALA A 124 -9.56 -13.60 -16.70
CA ALA A 124 -8.33 -12.86 -16.43
C ALA A 124 -7.70 -12.53 -17.79
N GLY A 125 -8.01 -11.32 -18.27
CA GLY A 125 -8.01 -11.03 -19.68
C GLY A 125 -6.63 -11.10 -20.32
N VAL A 126 -6.61 -10.77 -21.59
CA VAL A 126 -5.40 -10.64 -22.39
C VAL A 126 -4.46 -9.50 -21.96
N ILE A 127 -4.82 -8.76 -20.91
CA ILE A 127 -4.05 -7.68 -20.29
C ILE A 127 -4.20 -7.81 -18.77
N ALA A 128 -3.53 -8.79 -18.17
CA ALA A 128 -3.44 -8.91 -16.72
C ALA A 128 -2.12 -8.27 -16.23
N ASN A 129 -2.18 -7.47 -15.15
CA ASN A 129 -0.97 -7.02 -14.44
C ASN A 129 -0.53 -8.08 -13.42
N GLN A 130 -1.50 -8.81 -12.87
CA GLN A 130 -1.36 -9.89 -11.91
C GLN A 130 -2.50 -10.89 -12.08
N THR A 131 -2.30 -12.13 -11.64
CA THR A 131 -3.35 -13.16 -11.66
C THR A 131 -4.16 -13.19 -10.36
N ARG A 132 -3.82 -12.40 -9.33
CA ARG A 132 -4.55 -12.38 -8.05
C ARG A 132 -4.26 -11.12 -7.25
N CYS A 133 -5.21 -10.65 -6.44
CA CYS A 133 -5.01 -9.51 -5.53
C CYS A 133 -3.76 -9.75 -4.65
N ALA A 134 -3.59 -10.98 -4.18
CA ALA A 134 -2.43 -11.41 -3.40
C ALA A 134 -1.08 -11.16 -4.08
N GLY A 135 -0.99 -11.12 -5.41
CA GLY A 135 0.26 -10.91 -6.15
C GLY A 135 0.90 -9.55 -5.84
N CYS A 136 0.08 -8.53 -5.57
CA CYS A 136 0.53 -7.19 -5.18
C CYS A 136 0.54 -6.94 -3.66
N HIS A 137 -0.20 -7.77 -2.90
CA HIS A 137 -0.51 -7.51 -1.49
C HIS A 137 0.16 -8.48 -0.50
N LEU A 138 0.75 -9.60 -0.97
CA LEU A 138 1.46 -10.58 -0.15
C LEU A 138 2.93 -10.62 -0.56
N ASN A 139 3.86 -10.21 0.31
CA ASN A 139 5.29 -10.44 0.07
C ASN A 139 6.20 -10.35 1.31
N ASN A 140 5.90 -11.15 2.32
CA ASN A 140 6.78 -11.33 3.47
C ASN A 140 7.76 -12.53 3.31
N LEU A 141 7.72 -13.25 2.18
CA LEU A 141 8.64 -14.36 1.92
C LEU A 141 10.11 -13.94 1.83
N GLU A 142 10.40 -12.68 1.46
CA GLU A 142 11.76 -12.14 1.53
C GLU A 142 12.09 -11.41 2.85
N SER A 143 11.22 -11.51 3.85
CA SER A 143 11.51 -10.91 5.15
C SER A 143 12.62 -11.67 5.88
N VAL A 144 13.34 -10.94 6.73
CA VAL A 144 14.49 -11.47 7.46
C VAL A 144 14.07 -12.41 8.60
N PRO A 145 14.59 -13.65 8.66
CA PRO A 145 14.36 -14.53 9.80
C PRO A 145 14.90 -13.93 11.10
N GLY A 146 14.15 -14.09 12.20
CA GLY A 146 14.62 -13.75 13.55
C GLY A 146 14.51 -12.28 13.97
N VAL A 147 14.25 -11.34 13.05
CA VAL A 147 14.02 -9.91 13.40
C VAL A 147 12.58 -9.62 13.81
N GLY A 148 11.88 -10.66 14.25
CA GLY A 148 10.44 -10.60 14.54
C GLY A 148 9.57 -10.63 13.29
N LEU A 149 10.09 -10.82 12.07
CA LEU A 149 9.29 -10.89 10.84
C LEU A 149 8.99 -12.35 10.41
N LEU A 150 7.83 -12.59 9.77
CA LEU A 150 7.33 -13.87 9.28
C LEU A 150 7.96 -14.17 7.93
N THR A 151 8.67 -15.28 7.83
CA THR A 151 9.31 -15.77 6.60
C THR A 151 8.38 -16.63 5.72
N GLY A 152 7.09 -16.76 6.07
CA GLY A 152 6.06 -17.48 5.32
C GLY A 152 5.24 -16.57 4.40
N THR A 153 4.04 -16.97 3.96
CA THR A 153 3.07 -16.05 3.31
C THR A 153 2.29 -15.32 4.37
N SER A 154 2.05 -14.03 4.15
CA SER A 154 1.27 -13.23 5.05
C SER A 154 0.52 -12.11 4.38
N ASN A 155 -0.67 -11.95 4.91
CA ASN A 155 -1.77 -11.15 4.43
C ASN A 155 -1.71 -9.68 4.81
N VAL A 156 -0.59 -9.16 5.29
CA VAL A 156 -0.60 -7.78 5.80
C VAL A 156 0.64 -6.96 5.41
N SER A 157 1.10 -7.10 4.16
CA SER A 157 2.31 -6.40 3.69
C SER A 157 2.07 -5.30 2.65
N ARG A 158 2.78 -4.17 2.78
CA ARG A 158 3.05 -3.17 1.71
C ARG A 158 4.48 -2.67 1.82
N ALA A 159 5.32 -2.76 0.79
CA ALA A 159 6.50 -1.90 0.74
C ALA A 159 6.93 -1.66 -0.68
N SER A 160 7.68 -0.60 -0.91
CA SER A 160 8.43 -0.48 -2.16
C SER A 160 9.89 -0.76 -1.94
N ARG A 161 10.56 -0.99 -3.07
CA ARG A 161 11.63 -1.96 -3.12
C ARG A 161 12.97 -1.32 -2.77
N SER A 162 13.81 -2.13 -2.12
CA SER A 162 15.26 -1.99 -2.13
C SER A 162 15.91 -2.80 -3.25
N THR A 163 15.13 -3.59 -3.99
CA THR A 163 15.55 -4.39 -5.14
C THR A 163 15.18 -3.67 -6.44
N PRO A 164 16.08 -3.54 -7.42
CA PRO A 164 15.75 -2.89 -8.68
C PRO A 164 14.59 -3.60 -9.36
N THR A 165 13.55 -2.85 -9.71
CA THR A 165 12.67 -3.26 -10.79
C THR A 165 13.54 -3.38 -12.04
N ASN A 166 13.54 -4.52 -12.73
CA ASN A 166 14.32 -4.65 -13.95
C ASN A 166 13.61 -3.92 -15.09
N PHE A 167 13.91 -2.64 -15.25
CA PHE A 167 13.36 -1.81 -16.33
C PHE A 167 13.80 -2.26 -17.72
N SER A 168 14.68 -3.27 -17.85
CA SER A 168 14.93 -3.92 -19.15
C SER A 168 13.69 -4.62 -19.73
N PHE A 169 12.70 -4.96 -18.89
CA PHE A 169 11.44 -5.59 -19.32
C PHE A 169 10.38 -4.56 -19.76
N THR A 170 10.47 -3.32 -19.30
CA THR A 170 9.64 -2.18 -19.75
C THR A 170 10.47 -1.19 -20.57
N SER A 171 11.57 -1.66 -21.19
CA SER A 171 12.65 -0.78 -21.60
C SER A 171 12.24 0.13 -22.75
N GLY A 172 12.23 1.42 -22.47
CA GLY A 172 12.20 2.53 -23.41
C GLY A 172 12.17 3.82 -22.61
N ASP A 173 12.10 4.96 -23.28
CA ASP A 173 12.09 6.26 -22.60
C ASP A 173 10.77 6.99 -22.91
N THR A 174 10.36 7.93 -22.05
CA THR A 174 9.09 8.65 -22.26
C THR A 174 9.00 9.33 -23.61
N THR A 175 10.12 9.65 -24.27
CA THR A 175 10.26 10.34 -25.57
C THR A 175 10.12 9.39 -26.75
N ASN A 176 10.92 8.33 -26.79
CA ASN A 176 11.05 7.40 -27.91
C ASN A 176 10.14 6.16 -27.79
N GLY A 177 9.42 6.03 -26.67
CA GLY A 177 8.55 4.90 -26.39
C GLY A 177 9.31 3.69 -25.84
N GLY A 178 8.52 2.74 -25.35
CA GLY A 178 8.87 1.42 -24.82
C GLY A 178 9.18 0.39 -25.90
N ARG A 179 9.88 -0.66 -25.52
CA ARG A 179 9.81 -1.97 -26.17
C ARG A 179 8.89 -2.87 -25.35
N PRO A 180 8.10 -3.74 -25.99
CA PRO A 180 7.45 -4.84 -25.27
C PRO A 180 8.51 -5.64 -24.51
N ALA A 181 8.19 -6.19 -23.34
CA ALA A 181 9.06 -7.14 -22.65
C ALA A 181 9.52 -8.25 -23.62
N GLY A 182 10.83 -8.40 -23.83
CA GLY A 182 11.37 -9.06 -25.03
C GLY A 182 11.48 -10.59 -25.00
N VAL A 183 10.75 -11.25 -25.93
CA VAL A 183 11.10 -12.30 -26.94
C VAL A 183 12.00 -13.52 -26.60
N ARG A 184 12.43 -13.74 -25.37
CA ARG A 184 12.95 -15.06 -24.97
C ARG A 184 12.44 -15.35 -23.57
N LEU A 185 12.26 -16.63 -23.27
CA LEU A 185 12.14 -17.27 -21.95
C LEU A 185 10.89 -18.16 -21.79
N ASP A 186 11.15 -19.26 -21.07
CA ASP A 186 10.65 -20.64 -21.17
C ASP A 186 9.17 -20.85 -20.80
N PRO A 187 8.53 -21.96 -21.25
CA PRO A 187 7.09 -22.19 -21.12
C PRO A 187 6.65 -22.54 -19.69
N VAL A 188 5.52 -21.97 -19.27
CA VAL A 188 4.76 -22.38 -18.08
C VAL A 188 3.98 -23.65 -18.45
N ASN A 189 3.97 -24.67 -17.59
CA ASN A 189 3.14 -25.85 -17.86
C ASN A 189 1.65 -25.49 -17.79
N PRO A 190 0.78 -26.13 -18.58
CA PRO A 190 -0.66 -25.82 -18.63
C PRO A 190 -1.44 -25.97 -17.31
N ASP A 191 -0.81 -26.45 -16.24
CA ASP A 191 -1.40 -26.64 -14.91
C ASP A 191 -0.92 -25.62 -13.86
N GLY A 192 -0.18 -24.58 -14.29
CA GLY A 192 0.36 -23.54 -13.41
C GLY A 192 1.55 -24.00 -12.55
N SER A 193 2.10 -25.19 -12.79
CA SER A 193 3.33 -25.66 -12.15
C SER A 193 4.58 -25.24 -12.93
N VAL A 194 5.69 -25.04 -12.20
CA VAL A 194 7.00 -24.69 -12.79
C VAL A 194 7.96 -25.86 -12.57
N ASP A 195 8.56 -26.40 -13.64
CA ASP A 195 9.68 -27.34 -13.53
C ASP A 195 10.96 -26.58 -13.19
N LEU A 196 11.35 -26.64 -11.91
CA LEU A 196 12.51 -25.95 -11.35
C LEU A 196 13.87 -26.44 -11.90
N ASN A 197 13.90 -27.39 -12.84
CA ASN A 197 15.12 -27.95 -13.41
C ASN A 197 15.50 -27.37 -14.80
N ILE A 198 14.68 -26.52 -15.40
CA ILE A 198 14.95 -25.96 -16.74
C ILE A 198 15.57 -24.56 -16.59
N VAL A 199 16.83 -24.46 -17.02
CA VAL A 199 17.70 -23.29 -16.79
C VAL A 199 17.76 -22.42 -18.05
N SER A 200 17.18 -21.22 -17.97
CA SER A 200 17.48 -20.12 -18.89
C SER A 200 18.97 -19.74 -18.82
N LEU A 201 19.59 -19.56 -19.99
CA LEU A 201 21.01 -19.26 -20.17
C LEU A 201 21.41 -17.80 -19.76
N SER A 202 20.93 -17.32 -18.62
CA SER A 202 21.50 -16.17 -17.89
C SER A 202 21.94 -16.63 -16.49
N GLN A 203 23.05 -17.36 -16.46
CA GLN A 203 23.60 -18.12 -15.32
C GLN A 203 23.97 -17.33 -14.04
N VAL A 204 23.45 -16.13 -13.74
CA VAL A 204 23.76 -15.45 -12.47
C VAL A 204 22.58 -14.85 -11.70
N LYS A 205 21.40 -14.54 -12.27
CA LYS A 205 20.30 -13.99 -11.45
C LYS A 205 18.90 -14.37 -11.97
N SER A 206 18.38 -15.47 -11.42
CA SER A 206 16.96 -15.88 -11.44
C SER A 206 16.01 -14.92 -10.71
N ASP A 207 16.52 -13.85 -10.10
CA ASP A 207 15.81 -13.10 -9.04
C ASP A 207 14.93 -11.94 -9.56
N LEU A 208 14.92 -11.71 -10.88
CA LEU A 208 14.22 -10.59 -11.53
C LEU A 208 13.27 -11.06 -12.63
N ASP A 209 12.96 -12.36 -12.70
CA ASP A 209 12.04 -12.90 -13.69
C ASP A 209 10.58 -12.53 -13.34
N ALA A 210 10.07 -11.46 -13.95
CA ALA A 210 8.67 -11.05 -13.89
C ALA A 210 7.77 -11.78 -14.92
N VAL A 211 8.33 -12.73 -15.68
CA VAL A 211 7.66 -13.48 -16.76
C VAL A 211 7.08 -14.79 -16.23
N ASN A 212 7.81 -15.50 -15.36
CA ASN A 212 7.39 -16.79 -14.78
C ASN A 212 7.09 -16.73 -13.27
N ASN A 213 7.18 -15.54 -12.68
CA ASN A 213 6.88 -15.23 -11.28
C ASN A 213 6.47 -13.76 -11.19
N THR A 214 5.93 -13.29 -10.07
CA THR A 214 5.63 -11.87 -9.82
C THR A 214 6.89 -10.96 -9.81
N GLY A 215 8.06 -11.49 -10.20
CA GLY A 215 9.32 -11.31 -9.46
C GLY A 215 9.15 -11.80 -8.02
N ARG A 216 10.20 -12.09 -7.26
CA ARG A 216 10.00 -12.31 -5.80
C ARG A 216 9.52 -11.05 -5.05
N THR A 217 9.25 -9.96 -5.78
CA THR A 217 9.07 -8.60 -5.29
C THR A 217 7.78 -7.98 -5.86
N ALA A 218 6.70 -7.98 -5.09
CA ALA A 218 5.34 -7.52 -5.39
C ALA A 218 5.14 -6.01 -5.72
N ALA A 219 6.04 -5.36 -6.45
CA ALA A 219 5.74 -4.03 -7.01
C ALA A 219 5.37 -4.14 -8.50
N PHE A 220 4.80 -3.10 -9.04
CA PHE A 220 4.48 -2.98 -10.46
C PHE A 220 4.90 -1.60 -10.94
N THR A 221 5.30 -1.50 -12.20
CA THR A 221 5.60 -0.20 -12.82
C THR A 221 4.35 0.31 -13.47
N ILE A 222 4.03 1.57 -13.20
CA ILE A 222 2.86 2.24 -13.77
C ILE A 222 3.36 3.34 -14.69
N PHE A 223 2.68 3.46 -15.82
CA PHE A 223 2.85 4.52 -16.79
C PHE A 223 1.53 5.25 -16.91
N GLY A 224 1.56 6.58 -16.96
CA GLY A 224 0.33 7.34 -17.14
C GLY A 224 0.59 8.79 -17.47
N ASP A 225 -0.40 9.40 -18.11
CA ASP A 225 -0.38 10.81 -18.43
C ASP A 225 -1.05 11.61 -17.31
N PHE A 226 -0.39 12.68 -16.90
CA PHE A 226 -0.76 13.51 -15.79
C PHE A 226 -0.88 14.97 -16.21
N SER A 227 -1.96 15.61 -15.78
CA SER A 227 -2.12 17.06 -15.86
C SER A 227 -1.90 17.68 -14.48
N PRO A 228 -0.99 18.65 -14.32
CA PRO A 228 -0.82 19.38 -13.06
C PRO A 228 -1.99 20.33 -12.79
N SER A 229 -2.80 20.67 -13.80
CA SER A 229 -3.96 21.53 -13.65
C SER A 229 -5.24 20.71 -13.45
N ALA A 230 -5.95 20.98 -12.35
CA ALA A 230 -7.26 20.37 -12.06
C ALA A 230 -8.35 20.73 -13.09
N GLU A 231 -8.14 21.78 -13.88
CA GLU A 231 -9.13 22.37 -14.78
C GLU A 231 -8.96 21.96 -16.25
N ALA A 232 -7.81 21.43 -16.66
CA ALA A 232 -7.54 21.13 -18.06
C ALA A 232 -7.90 19.69 -18.41
N VAL A 233 -9.20 19.36 -18.56
CA VAL A 233 -9.54 18.27 -19.48
C VAL A 233 -10.94 18.19 -20.09
N ASN A 234 -10.94 17.64 -21.30
CA ASN A 234 -12.01 16.92 -21.97
C ASN A 234 -12.10 15.45 -21.47
N PRO A 235 -13.22 15.03 -20.84
CA PRO A 235 -13.41 13.67 -20.32
C PRO A 235 -13.43 12.56 -21.39
N ASN A 236 -13.41 12.90 -22.68
CA ASN A 236 -13.28 11.94 -23.78
C ASN A 236 -11.82 11.64 -24.16
N THR A 237 -10.85 12.38 -23.59
CA THR A 237 -9.41 12.24 -23.91
C THR A 237 -8.52 12.12 -22.68
N SER A 238 -9.01 12.39 -21.45
CA SER A 238 -8.25 12.04 -20.24
C SER A 238 -8.55 10.67 -19.69
N TYR A 239 -7.51 10.09 -19.12
CA TYR A 239 -7.54 8.82 -18.43
C TYR A 239 -7.79 8.95 -16.91
N ASP A 240 -8.55 8.00 -16.34
CA ASP A 240 -8.73 7.81 -14.89
C ASP A 240 -8.36 6.37 -14.46
N PRO A 241 -7.41 6.19 -13.51
CA PRO A 241 -7.10 4.92 -12.84
C PRO A 241 -8.27 4.10 -12.28
N LEU A 242 -9.33 4.79 -11.84
CA LEU A 242 -10.28 4.23 -10.86
C LEU A 242 -11.63 3.85 -11.43
N ASP A 243 -11.97 4.32 -12.63
CA ASP A 243 -13.25 4.04 -13.24
C ASP A 243 -13.13 3.08 -14.43
N GLY A 244 -11.99 3.04 -15.13
CA GLY A 244 -11.83 2.28 -16.36
C GLY A 244 -12.98 2.47 -17.36
N ILE A 245 -13.70 3.59 -17.27
CA ILE A 245 -14.82 3.91 -18.15
C ILE A 245 -14.23 4.65 -19.36
N ALA A 246 -13.83 3.90 -20.38
CA ALA A 246 -13.54 4.47 -21.68
C ALA A 246 -14.87 4.69 -22.45
N LEU A 247 -15.45 5.89 -22.42
CA LEU A 247 -16.63 6.20 -23.24
C LEU A 247 -16.35 6.23 -24.75
N SER A 248 -15.08 6.23 -25.16
CA SER A 248 -14.65 5.95 -26.53
C SER A 248 -13.18 5.59 -26.55
N ARG A 249 -12.83 4.39 -27.07
CA ARG A 249 -11.48 3.96 -27.50
C ARG A 249 -10.34 4.68 -26.75
N GLN A 250 -9.94 4.13 -25.60
CA GLN A 250 -8.75 4.60 -24.88
C GLN A 250 -7.56 4.71 -25.84
N GLN A 251 -7.05 5.92 -26.01
CA GLN A 251 -5.74 6.18 -26.58
C GLN A 251 -4.83 6.41 -25.38
N PHE A 252 -4.14 5.35 -24.97
CA PHE A 252 -3.10 5.26 -23.94
C PHE A 252 -3.22 6.12 -22.68
N GLY A 253 -3.24 5.40 -21.56
CA GLY A 253 -3.32 5.90 -20.20
C GLY A 253 -3.96 4.77 -19.43
N GLY A 254 -3.16 4.02 -18.67
CA GLY A 254 -3.54 2.72 -18.14
C GLY A 254 -2.52 2.27 -17.12
N PHE A 255 -2.96 1.94 -15.91
CA PHE A 255 -2.14 1.16 -14.97
C PHE A 255 -1.86 -0.18 -15.60
N VAL A 256 -0.72 -0.34 -16.25
CA VAL A 256 -0.36 -1.63 -16.76
C VAL A 256 1.13 -1.81 -16.58
N GLN A 257 1.51 -2.54 -15.52
CA GLN A 257 2.69 -3.38 -15.69
C GLN A 257 2.30 -4.35 -16.79
N HIS A 258 2.73 -4.07 -18.01
CA HIS A 258 2.48 -4.93 -19.17
C HIS A 258 3.23 -6.25 -18.95
N THR A 259 2.68 -7.13 -18.11
CA THR A 259 3.15 -8.51 -18.00
C THR A 259 2.71 -9.26 -19.24
N ARG A 260 3.41 -10.35 -19.54
CA ARG A 260 3.06 -11.17 -20.70
C ARG A 260 1.72 -11.85 -20.40
N PRO A 261 0.70 -11.70 -21.27
CA PRO A 261 -0.52 -12.47 -21.15
C PRO A 261 -0.19 -13.97 -21.18
N PRO A 262 -0.98 -14.88 -20.58
CA PRO A 262 -0.70 -16.32 -20.54
C PRO A 262 -0.83 -16.96 -21.93
N ILE A 263 0.09 -16.64 -22.85
CA ILE A 263 -0.15 -16.77 -24.28
C ILE A 263 -0.28 -18.22 -24.73
N ASP A 264 0.38 -19.15 -24.06
CA ASP A 264 0.27 -20.57 -24.34
C ASP A 264 -1.10 -21.10 -23.91
N GLU A 265 -1.65 -20.62 -22.80
CA GLU A 265 -3.02 -20.93 -22.36
C GLU A 265 -4.04 -20.31 -23.30
N ILE A 266 -3.88 -19.03 -23.65
CA ILE A 266 -4.77 -18.32 -24.59
C ILE A 266 -4.77 -19.01 -25.96
N LYS A 267 -3.61 -19.42 -26.47
CA LYS A 267 -3.48 -20.15 -27.74
C LYS A 267 -4.07 -21.56 -27.69
N ALA A 268 -4.15 -22.17 -26.51
CA ALA A 268 -4.86 -23.43 -26.34
C ALA A 268 -6.39 -23.25 -26.51
N PHE A 269 -6.94 -22.07 -26.19
CA PHE A 269 -8.34 -21.73 -26.44
C PHE A 269 -8.60 -21.27 -27.87
N ASP A 270 -7.80 -20.33 -28.37
CA ASP A 270 -7.88 -19.85 -29.74
C ASP A 270 -6.46 -19.62 -30.29
N PRO A 271 -5.97 -20.51 -31.19
CA PRO A 271 -4.61 -20.44 -31.71
C PRO A 271 -4.35 -19.22 -32.60
N THR A 272 -5.40 -18.47 -32.97
CA THR A 272 -5.29 -17.24 -33.75
C THR A 272 -4.94 -16.01 -32.89
N ILE A 273 -5.09 -16.13 -31.57
CA ILE A 273 -4.77 -15.07 -30.62
C ILE A 273 -3.25 -15.02 -30.39
N ASP A 274 -2.68 -13.84 -30.62
CA ASP A 274 -1.28 -13.53 -30.33
C ASP A 274 -1.22 -12.21 -29.55
N CYS A 275 -1.39 -12.30 -28.23
CA CYS A 275 -1.30 -11.17 -27.32
C CYS A 275 0.13 -11.00 -26.81
N LYS A 276 0.65 -9.78 -26.95
CA LYS A 276 1.97 -9.38 -26.46
C LYS A 276 1.80 -8.27 -25.43
N PRO A 277 2.75 -8.14 -24.47
CA PRO A 277 2.84 -6.93 -23.66
C PRO A 277 2.77 -5.70 -24.55
N GLU A 278 1.98 -4.70 -24.16
CA GLU A 278 2.00 -3.44 -24.87
C GLU A 278 3.31 -2.72 -24.59
N ALA A 279 3.83 -2.07 -25.62
CA ALA A 279 4.87 -1.07 -25.47
C ALA A 279 4.25 0.24 -24.98
N ILE A 280 5.01 0.99 -24.18
CA ILE A 280 4.72 2.40 -23.93
C ILE A 280 4.82 3.13 -25.29
N PRO A 281 3.80 3.84 -25.78
CA PRO A 281 3.91 4.54 -27.06
C PRO A 281 4.94 5.66 -26.94
N SER A 282 5.63 6.03 -28.01
CA SER A 282 6.48 7.23 -28.01
C SER A 282 5.65 8.51 -27.87
N ILE A 283 6.30 9.65 -27.57
CA ILE A 283 5.63 10.95 -27.58
C ILE A 283 4.96 11.22 -28.93
N ALA A 284 5.60 10.79 -30.03
CA ALA A 284 5.10 11.00 -31.38
C ALA A 284 3.91 10.09 -31.74
N GLU A 285 3.81 8.92 -31.12
CA GLU A 285 2.68 7.99 -31.29
C GLU A 285 1.50 8.34 -30.39
N ASP A 286 1.75 8.98 -29.23
CA ASP A 286 0.72 9.39 -28.29
C ASP A 286 0.10 10.76 -28.63
N LYS A 287 -1.17 10.73 -29.00
CA LYS A 287 -1.94 11.92 -29.41
C LYS A 287 -2.25 12.86 -28.23
N ASN A 288 -2.16 12.40 -26.99
CA ASN A 288 -2.40 13.22 -25.80
C ASN A 288 -1.21 14.11 -25.44
N LEU A 289 0.01 13.69 -25.81
CA LEU A 289 1.26 14.37 -25.44
C LEU A 289 1.83 15.27 -26.54
N GLY A 290 1.65 14.95 -27.83
CA GLY A 290 2.08 15.82 -28.93
C GLY A 290 3.56 16.24 -28.81
N THR A 291 3.88 17.54 -28.77
CA THR A 291 5.24 18.02 -28.47
C THR A 291 5.34 18.41 -27.00
N ILE A 292 6.37 17.92 -26.31
CA ILE A 292 6.65 18.23 -24.90
C ILE A 292 7.71 19.34 -24.78
N ASP A 293 7.48 20.28 -23.86
CA ASP A 293 8.47 21.25 -23.41
C ASP A 293 9.60 20.54 -22.63
N PRO A 294 10.86 20.62 -23.10
CA PRO A 294 11.98 19.92 -22.48
C PRO A 294 12.33 20.44 -21.07
N ILE A 295 11.84 21.61 -20.65
CA ILE A 295 12.11 22.18 -19.32
C ILE A 295 11.08 21.68 -18.31
N THR A 296 9.80 21.76 -18.66
CA THR A 296 8.71 21.44 -17.73
C THR A 296 8.25 19.99 -17.83
N GLY A 297 8.56 19.31 -18.94
CA GLY A 297 8.02 17.98 -19.26
C GLY A 297 6.55 18.00 -19.67
N LEU A 298 5.94 19.18 -19.83
CA LEU A 298 4.52 19.35 -20.20
C LEU A 298 4.34 19.51 -21.70
N SER A 299 3.29 18.91 -22.24
CA SER A 299 2.79 19.14 -23.59
C SER A 299 2.03 20.46 -23.71
N ALA A 300 1.73 20.86 -24.95
CA ALA A 300 0.87 22.02 -25.21
C ALA A 300 -0.56 21.88 -24.63
N SER A 301 -1.02 20.66 -24.36
CA SER A 301 -2.29 20.36 -23.68
C SER A 301 -2.17 20.35 -22.15
N GLY A 302 -0.96 20.56 -21.61
CA GLY A 302 -0.68 20.58 -20.18
C GLY A 302 -0.40 19.19 -19.58
N PHE A 303 -0.32 18.14 -20.39
CA PHE A 303 -0.04 16.78 -19.92
C PHE A 303 1.45 16.46 -19.92
N ARG A 304 1.93 15.73 -18.91
CA ARG A 304 3.22 15.03 -18.92
C ARG A 304 3.02 13.54 -18.77
N ARG A 305 3.94 12.76 -19.33
CA ARG A 305 4.04 11.34 -19.02
C ARG A 305 4.83 11.12 -17.75
N GLY A 306 4.26 10.39 -16.80
CA GLY A 306 4.92 9.96 -15.57
C GLY A 306 5.17 8.45 -15.55
N VAL A 307 6.21 8.05 -14.82
CA VAL A 307 6.49 6.65 -14.50
C VAL A 307 6.89 6.50 -13.03
N GLY A 308 6.52 5.38 -12.42
CA GLY A 308 6.75 5.13 -11.02
C GLY A 308 6.52 3.68 -10.66
N GLU A 309 7.21 3.26 -9.62
CA GLU A 309 7.08 1.94 -9.03
C GLU A 309 5.98 2.00 -7.96
N ARG A 310 5.09 1.01 -7.83
CA ARG A 310 4.10 0.91 -6.74
C ARG A 310 3.99 -0.49 -6.18
N ALA A 311 3.61 -0.58 -4.91
CA ALA A 311 3.18 -1.83 -4.28
C ALA A 311 1.76 -1.68 -3.73
N GLY A 312 1.04 -2.80 -3.65
CA GLY A 312 -0.33 -2.84 -3.14
C GLY A 312 -0.41 -2.33 -1.70
N PRO A 313 -1.36 -1.44 -1.35
CA PRO A 313 -1.46 -0.91 0.02
C PRO A 313 -1.88 -1.98 1.06
N PRO A 314 -1.55 -1.84 2.35
CA PRO A 314 -1.95 -2.82 3.37
C PRO A 314 -3.48 -2.80 3.52
N TYR A 315 -4.07 -3.88 4.04
CA TYR A 315 -5.52 -3.95 4.26
C TYR A 315 -5.96 -4.16 5.72
N ILE A 316 -5.01 -4.12 6.66
CA ILE A 316 -5.31 -4.14 8.09
C ILE A 316 -6.26 -2.97 8.43
N GLY A 317 -7.34 -3.27 9.17
CA GLY A 317 -8.19 -2.26 9.80
C GLY A 317 -8.92 -1.33 8.83
N ARG A 318 -9.04 -1.70 7.54
CA ARG A 318 -9.76 -0.90 6.54
C ARG A 318 -11.24 -0.71 6.88
N GLY A 319 -11.87 -1.69 7.54
CA GLY A 319 -13.23 -1.53 8.05
C GLY A 319 -13.37 -0.43 9.12
N LEU A 320 -12.31 -0.21 9.92
CA LEU A 320 -12.29 0.88 10.90
C LEU A 320 -12.07 2.23 10.20
N MET A 321 -11.23 2.27 9.17
CA MET A 321 -10.99 3.47 8.36
C MET A 321 -12.25 3.94 7.64
N GLU A 322 -13.03 2.98 7.12
CA GLU A 322 -14.34 3.22 6.53
C GLU A 322 -15.28 3.91 7.51
N ALA A 323 -15.15 3.60 8.80
CA ALA A 323 -16.02 4.10 9.86
C ALA A 323 -15.50 5.36 10.58
N VAL A 324 -14.38 5.98 10.15
CA VAL A 324 -13.94 7.26 10.74
C VAL A 324 -14.92 8.37 10.34
N PRO A 325 -15.42 9.22 11.26
CA PRO A 325 -16.35 10.28 10.89
C PRO A 325 -15.81 11.23 9.82
N THR A 326 -16.63 11.58 8.84
CA THR A 326 -16.26 12.53 7.78
C THR A 326 -15.86 13.88 8.37
N GLN A 327 -16.58 14.32 9.40
CA GLN A 327 -16.30 15.57 10.11
C GLN A 327 -14.94 15.57 10.82
N ASP A 328 -14.49 14.42 11.37
CA ASP A 328 -13.20 14.34 12.06
C ASP A 328 -12.05 14.52 11.06
N ILE A 329 -12.19 14.02 9.82
CA ILE A 329 -11.23 14.21 8.74
C ILE A 329 -11.25 15.68 8.27
N THR A 330 -12.42 16.23 7.96
CA THR A 330 -12.49 17.62 7.45
C THR A 330 -12.05 18.66 8.47
N ASN A 331 -12.34 18.45 9.75
CA ASN A 331 -11.84 19.30 10.82
C ASN A 331 -10.33 19.19 11.03
N SER A 332 -9.70 18.12 10.56
CA SER A 332 -8.25 17.93 10.67
C SER A 332 -7.49 18.57 9.50
N ALA A 333 -8.16 19.22 8.54
CA ALA A 333 -7.51 19.99 7.48
C ALA A 333 -6.93 21.32 8.00
N ASP A 334 -5.80 21.76 7.45
CA ASP A 334 -5.20 23.09 7.72
C ASP A 334 -4.62 23.76 6.47
N PRO A 335 -5.41 23.95 5.40
CA PRO A 335 -4.90 24.38 4.09
C PRO A 335 -4.13 25.72 4.11
N SER A 336 -4.26 26.50 5.18
CA SER A 336 -3.59 27.77 5.38
C SER A 336 -2.38 27.72 6.34
N ASP A 337 -1.99 26.54 6.84
CA ASP A 337 -0.91 26.36 7.84
C ASP A 337 -1.09 27.35 9.02
N THR A 338 -2.32 27.40 9.55
CA THR A 338 -2.68 28.35 10.61
C THR A 338 -2.71 27.71 11.99
N ARG A 339 -2.78 26.38 12.05
CA ARG A 339 -2.73 25.62 13.30
C ARG A 339 -1.31 25.17 13.51
N GLY A 340 -0.78 25.49 14.69
CA GLY A 340 0.51 25.01 15.13
C GLY A 340 0.38 23.92 16.19
N GLY A 341 1.43 23.12 16.32
CA GLY A 341 1.63 22.21 17.44
C GLY A 341 2.25 22.88 18.66
N ASN A 342 1.82 22.53 19.87
CA ASN A 342 2.60 22.84 21.07
C ASN A 342 3.76 21.85 21.17
N SER A 343 4.97 22.29 20.85
CA SER A 343 6.18 21.49 20.98
C SER A 343 7.20 22.13 21.92
N SER A 344 7.69 21.34 22.87
CA SER A 344 8.84 21.69 23.70
C SER A 344 10.19 21.61 22.96
N LEU A 345 10.23 20.95 21.79
CA LEU A 345 11.41 20.87 20.91
C LEU A 345 11.28 21.92 19.80
N LYS A 346 12.01 23.03 19.93
CA LYS A 346 11.99 24.11 18.93
C LYS A 346 13.10 23.95 17.89
N THR A 347 12.77 24.15 16.62
CA THR A 347 13.74 24.28 15.53
C THR A 347 13.41 25.52 14.71
N ALA A 348 14.10 26.64 14.96
CA ALA A 348 13.90 27.89 14.21
C ALA A 348 14.58 27.88 12.82
N LEU A 349 14.51 26.76 12.11
CA LEU A 349 15.15 26.60 10.79
C LEU A 349 14.27 27.08 9.64
N TYR A 350 12.95 27.07 9.83
CA TYR A 350 11.98 27.40 8.79
C TYR A 350 10.99 28.45 9.30
N GLU A 351 10.65 29.40 8.44
CA GLU A 351 9.71 30.50 8.73
C GLU A 351 8.28 30.08 8.35
N CYS A 352 7.65 29.23 9.16
CA CYS A 352 6.28 28.77 8.95
C CYS A 352 5.27 29.62 9.75
N THR A 353 4.01 29.68 9.28
CA THR A 353 2.95 30.40 9.99
C THR A 353 2.42 29.56 11.16
N GLY A 354 2.28 28.25 10.94
CA GLY A 354 1.87 27.24 11.90
C GLY A 354 2.99 26.24 12.18
N ASP A 355 2.78 24.97 11.81
CA ASP A 355 3.75 23.88 11.96
C ASP A 355 4.32 23.36 10.62
N CYS A 356 4.16 24.16 9.55
CA CYS A 356 4.55 23.89 8.18
C CYS A 356 3.68 22.85 7.45
N VAL A 357 2.67 22.27 8.10
CA VAL A 357 1.83 21.21 7.53
C VAL A 357 0.49 21.79 7.10
N THR A 358 0.29 21.92 5.79
CA THR A 358 -0.95 22.50 5.25
C THR A 358 -2.12 21.51 5.21
N GLY A 359 -1.88 20.23 5.51
CA GLY A 359 -2.91 19.22 5.72
C GLY A 359 -4.21 19.36 4.88
N ALA A 360 -4.29 18.74 3.70
CA ALA A 360 -5.47 18.82 2.84
C ALA A 360 -6.35 17.56 2.89
N VAL A 361 -7.66 17.74 2.68
CA VAL A 361 -8.59 16.62 2.46
C VAL A 361 -8.69 16.33 0.98
N ASN A 362 -8.62 15.05 0.61
CA ASN A 362 -8.95 14.67 -0.74
C ASN A 362 -10.46 14.54 -0.91
N MET A 363 -11.04 15.24 -1.87
CA MET A 363 -12.47 15.19 -2.19
C MET A 363 -12.67 14.50 -3.54
N ILE A 364 -13.49 13.44 -3.55
CA ILE A 364 -13.78 12.60 -4.72
C ILE A 364 -15.12 13.03 -5.34
N PRO A 365 -15.18 13.53 -6.57
CA PRO A 365 -16.42 13.68 -7.35
C PRO A 365 -17.12 12.35 -7.66
N ALA A 366 -18.40 12.43 -8.02
CA ALA A 366 -19.13 11.29 -8.58
C ALA A 366 -18.59 10.97 -10.00
N ASN A 367 -18.44 9.68 -10.31
CA ASN A 367 -17.97 9.25 -11.64
C ASN A 367 -19.09 9.26 -12.70
N VAL A 368 -20.32 8.87 -12.31
CA VAL A 368 -21.52 8.82 -13.15
C VAL A 368 -22.76 9.13 -12.29
N SER A 369 -23.94 9.14 -12.93
CA SER A 369 -25.21 9.32 -12.22
C SER A 369 -25.49 8.18 -11.21
N PRO A 370 -26.02 8.46 -9.99
CA PRO A 370 -26.18 7.48 -8.90
C PRO A 370 -27.06 6.26 -9.20
N ASP A 371 -27.92 6.33 -10.21
CA ASP A 371 -28.83 5.25 -10.63
C ASP A 371 -28.12 4.18 -11.48
N ARG A 372 -26.91 4.47 -11.97
CA ARG A 372 -26.15 3.55 -12.81
C ARG A 372 -25.53 2.42 -11.97
N PRO A 373 -25.49 1.17 -12.49
CA PRO A 373 -24.82 0.05 -11.81
C PRO A 373 -23.34 0.29 -11.48
N ASN A 374 -22.66 1.09 -12.30
CA ASN A 374 -21.26 1.46 -12.13
C ASN A 374 -21.03 2.79 -11.39
N ALA A 375 -22.05 3.30 -10.70
CA ALA A 375 -21.89 4.50 -9.89
C ALA A 375 -20.95 4.26 -8.71
N LEU A 376 -20.00 5.16 -8.53
CA LEU A 376 -19.05 5.27 -7.43
C LEU A 376 -19.48 6.39 -6.49
N ALA A 377 -19.29 6.20 -5.19
CA ALA A 377 -19.66 7.21 -4.19
C ALA A 377 -18.72 8.42 -4.29
N ALA A 378 -19.31 9.62 -4.29
CA ALA A 378 -18.58 10.88 -4.09
C ALA A 378 -18.34 11.13 -2.59
N GLY A 379 -17.35 11.94 -2.24
CA GLY A 379 -17.14 12.40 -0.86
C GLY A 379 -15.68 12.46 -0.43
N VAL A 380 -15.43 12.32 0.88
CA VAL A 380 -14.08 12.35 1.43
C VAL A 380 -13.33 11.07 1.06
N GLY A 381 -12.16 11.26 0.44
CA GLY A 381 -11.24 10.21 0.05
C GLY A 381 -10.65 9.45 1.23
N ARG A 382 -10.72 8.12 1.19
CA ARG A 382 -10.34 7.21 2.28
C ARG A 382 -9.55 5.99 1.82
N PHE A 383 -9.65 5.60 0.56
CA PHE A 383 -9.10 4.36 0.05
C PHE A 383 -8.23 4.60 -1.18
N GLY A 384 -7.43 3.60 -1.54
CA GLY A 384 -6.45 3.75 -2.61
C GLY A 384 -5.29 4.71 -2.28
N LEU A 385 -4.40 4.88 -3.26
CA LEU A 385 -3.28 5.80 -3.14
C LEU A 385 -3.79 7.24 -3.16
N ARG A 386 -3.17 8.11 -2.34
CA ARG A 386 -3.63 9.51 -2.11
C ARG A 386 -5.08 9.65 -1.67
N ALA A 387 -5.66 8.59 -1.10
CA ALA A 387 -7.09 8.56 -0.76
C ALA A 387 -8.00 8.74 -1.99
N ASN A 388 -7.58 8.32 -3.18
CA ASN A 388 -8.33 8.58 -4.42
C ASN A 388 -9.69 7.83 -4.52
N GLY A 389 -10.08 7.00 -3.55
CA GLY A 389 -11.42 6.41 -3.46
C GLY A 389 -12.16 6.80 -2.19
N ALA A 390 -13.45 7.10 -2.27
CA ALA A 390 -14.27 7.47 -1.11
C ALA A 390 -14.69 6.25 -0.26
N GLU A 391 -14.81 5.08 -0.90
CA GLU A 391 -15.30 3.85 -0.29
C GLU A 391 -14.42 2.64 -0.63
N MET A 392 -14.54 1.58 0.16
CA MET A 392 -13.73 0.37 -0.01
C MET A 392 -14.07 -0.39 -1.29
N LEU A 393 -15.35 -0.36 -1.70
CA LEU A 393 -15.81 -1.08 -2.88
C LEU A 393 -15.20 -0.50 -4.17
N GLN A 394 -15.09 0.83 -4.27
CA GLN A 394 -14.36 1.49 -5.35
C GLN A 394 -12.90 1.02 -5.44
N PHE A 395 -12.22 0.86 -4.30
CA PHE A 395 -10.85 0.35 -4.27
C PHE A 395 -10.75 -1.11 -4.76
N ILE A 396 -11.74 -1.95 -4.43
CA ILE A 396 -11.79 -3.35 -4.88
C ILE A 396 -12.09 -3.43 -6.37
N ILE A 397 -13.14 -2.75 -6.85
CA ILE A 397 -13.53 -2.74 -8.26
C ILE A 397 -12.38 -2.25 -9.14
N GLY A 398 -11.68 -1.18 -8.74
CA GLY A 398 -10.51 -0.69 -9.46
C GLY A 398 -9.35 -1.70 -9.49
N GLY A 399 -9.17 -2.49 -8.44
CA GLY A 399 -8.18 -3.57 -8.40
C GLY A 399 -8.56 -4.75 -9.31
N LEU A 400 -9.82 -5.18 -9.31
CA LEU A 400 -10.32 -6.25 -10.17
C LEU A 400 -10.12 -5.89 -11.64
N GLN A 401 -10.63 -4.75 -12.06
CA GLN A 401 -10.53 -4.33 -13.45
C GLN A 401 -9.09 -3.92 -13.82
N GLY A 402 -8.50 -2.97 -13.07
CA GLY A 402 -7.25 -2.33 -13.43
C GLY A 402 -5.99 -3.18 -13.20
N GLU A 403 -6.03 -4.14 -12.27
CA GLU A 403 -4.85 -4.95 -11.93
C GLU A 403 -5.01 -6.43 -12.34
N LEU A 404 -6.23 -6.98 -12.29
CA LEU A 404 -6.48 -8.37 -12.68
C LEU A 404 -7.07 -8.53 -14.07
N GLY A 405 -7.56 -7.44 -14.69
CA GLY A 405 -8.27 -7.51 -15.97
C GLY A 405 -9.57 -8.31 -15.84
N LEU A 406 -10.30 -8.14 -14.73
CA LEU A 406 -11.55 -8.84 -14.43
C LEU A 406 -12.71 -7.85 -14.31
N THR A 407 -13.82 -8.12 -14.98
CA THR A 407 -15.02 -7.27 -14.93
C THR A 407 -16.10 -7.82 -13.99
N SER A 408 -17.01 -6.93 -13.62
CA SER A 408 -18.19 -7.26 -12.80
C SER A 408 -19.37 -6.38 -13.19
N LEU A 409 -20.58 -6.66 -12.70
CA LEU A 409 -21.72 -5.75 -12.93
C LEU A 409 -21.52 -4.32 -12.40
N ALA A 410 -20.62 -4.12 -11.43
CA ALA A 410 -20.26 -2.79 -10.95
C ALA A 410 -19.24 -2.09 -11.87
N ASN A 411 -18.52 -2.84 -12.70
CA ASN A 411 -17.70 -2.29 -13.77
C ASN A 411 -17.48 -3.33 -14.86
N ASN A 412 -18.26 -3.18 -15.94
CA ASN A 412 -18.28 -4.11 -17.08
C ASN A 412 -17.41 -3.61 -18.25
N ALA A 413 -16.50 -2.67 -17.98
CA ALA A 413 -15.61 -2.16 -19.01
C ALA A 413 -14.35 -3.01 -19.01
N GLU A 414 -14.09 -3.70 -20.12
CA GLU A 414 -12.84 -4.43 -20.29
C GLU A 414 -11.67 -3.47 -20.50
N LEU A 415 -10.48 -3.85 -20.01
CA LEU A 415 -9.26 -3.11 -20.35
C LEU A 415 -9.00 -3.26 -21.85
N ASN A 416 -9.03 -2.14 -22.57
CA ASN A 416 -8.82 -2.16 -24.01
C ASN A 416 -7.36 -2.43 -24.33
N ILE A 417 -7.15 -3.37 -25.24
CA ILE A 417 -5.87 -3.50 -25.92
C ILE A 417 -5.66 -2.27 -26.80
N ALA A 418 -4.45 -1.72 -26.71
CA ALA A 418 -3.95 -0.63 -27.50
C ALA A 418 -4.43 -0.70 -28.95
N ALA A 419 -4.94 0.44 -29.43
CA ALA A 419 -5.55 0.53 -30.75
C ALA A 419 -4.58 -0.03 -31.83
N PRO A 420 -5.07 -0.75 -32.86
CA PRO A 420 -4.20 -1.40 -33.83
C PRO A 420 -3.28 -0.47 -34.62
N ASP A 421 -3.56 0.84 -34.65
CA ASP A 421 -2.68 1.87 -35.23
C ASP A 421 -1.45 2.15 -34.37
N ILE A 422 -1.50 1.86 -33.06
CA ILE A 422 -0.42 2.08 -32.10
C ILE A 422 0.23 0.75 -31.67
N ALA A 423 -0.56 -0.32 -31.52
CA ALA A 423 -0.07 -1.67 -31.22
C ALA A 423 -0.49 -2.68 -32.30
N PRO A 424 0.01 -2.55 -33.55
CA PRO A 424 -0.36 -3.45 -34.66
C PRO A 424 0.01 -4.92 -34.39
N TYR A 425 0.94 -5.17 -33.46
CA TYR A 425 1.33 -6.49 -33.02
C TYR A 425 0.29 -7.19 -32.13
N ASN A 426 -0.70 -6.47 -31.59
CA ASN A 426 -1.80 -6.99 -30.77
C ASN A 426 -3.15 -6.97 -31.50
N LYS A 427 -3.18 -6.77 -32.83
CA LYS A 427 -4.43 -6.69 -33.62
C LYS A 427 -5.38 -7.88 -33.52
N ASN A 428 -4.88 -9.06 -33.13
CA ASN A 428 -5.66 -10.29 -32.95
C ASN A 428 -5.94 -10.61 -31.48
N CYS A 429 -5.48 -9.75 -30.57
CA CYS A 429 -5.70 -9.89 -29.16
C CYS A 429 -7.16 -9.49 -28.84
N LYS A 430 -7.85 -10.30 -28.04
CA LYS A 430 -9.29 -10.11 -27.72
C LYS A 430 -9.63 -10.82 -26.42
N ASN A 431 -10.60 -10.30 -25.66
CA ASN A 431 -11.22 -11.06 -24.58
C ASN A 431 -11.93 -12.29 -25.19
N ILE A 432 -11.81 -13.43 -24.51
CA ILE A 432 -12.40 -14.71 -24.92
C ILE A 432 -13.57 -15.14 -24.04
N VAL A 433 -13.80 -14.40 -22.94
CA VAL A 433 -14.92 -14.60 -22.02
C VAL A 433 -15.89 -13.43 -22.19
N ASP A 434 -17.19 -13.70 -22.02
CA ASP A 434 -18.21 -12.66 -22.09
C ASP A 434 -18.29 -11.90 -20.75
N ASP A 435 -18.27 -10.57 -20.81
CA ASP A 435 -18.44 -9.72 -19.63
C ASP A 435 -19.91 -9.75 -19.12
N PRO A 436 -20.15 -9.67 -17.79
CA PRO A 436 -19.13 -9.66 -16.74
C PRO A 436 -18.63 -11.05 -16.40
N GLU A 437 -17.34 -11.20 -16.13
CA GLU A 437 -16.79 -12.53 -15.80
C GLU A 437 -17.08 -12.93 -14.35
N PHE A 438 -17.20 -11.96 -13.45
CA PHE A 438 -17.53 -12.20 -12.06
C PHE A 438 -18.87 -11.56 -11.64
N ARG A 439 -19.58 -12.29 -10.77
CA ARG A 439 -20.82 -11.82 -10.14
C ARG A 439 -20.54 -10.70 -9.15
N LEU A 440 -21.56 -9.89 -8.87
CA LEU A 440 -21.44 -8.78 -7.92
C LEU A 440 -21.20 -9.27 -6.48
N SER A 441 -21.51 -10.54 -6.17
CA SER A 441 -21.16 -11.17 -4.90
C SER A 441 -19.66 -11.11 -4.59
N THR A 442 -18.80 -11.25 -5.61
CA THR A 442 -17.34 -11.34 -5.46
C THR A 442 -16.74 -10.09 -4.82
N PRO A 443 -16.89 -8.88 -5.40
CA PRO A 443 -16.34 -7.66 -4.80
C PRO A 443 -16.98 -7.30 -3.45
N PHE A 444 -18.24 -7.71 -3.19
CA PHE A 444 -18.87 -7.53 -1.88
C PHE A 444 -18.31 -8.49 -0.81
N SER A 445 -18.04 -9.74 -1.18
CA SER A 445 -17.41 -10.72 -0.30
C SER A 445 -15.96 -10.32 0.03
N GLU A 446 -15.20 -9.81 -0.94
CA GLU A 446 -13.90 -9.19 -0.70
C GLU A 446 -13.99 -7.98 0.23
N ARG A 447 -14.96 -7.09 0.01
CA ARG A 447 -15.20 -5.94 0.90
C ARG A 447 -15.40 -6.38 2.34
N ASN A 448 -16.17 -7.44 2.56
CA ASN A 448 -16.40 -7.97 3.90
C ASN A 448 -15.16 -8.62 4.50
N PHE A 449 -14.36 -9.32 3.70
CA PHE A 449 -13.06 -9.85 4.13
C PHE A 449 -12.11 -8.72 4.59
N LEU A 450 -11.97 -7.65 3.79
CA LEU A 450 -11.13 -6.50 4.14
C LEU A 450 -11.68 -5.71 5.34
N ARG A 451 -13.01 -5.56 5.44
CA ARG A 451 -13.67 -4.93 6.61
C ARG A 451 -13.37 -5.66 7.90
N LEU A 452 -13.43 -6.99 7.87
CA LEU A 452 -13.29 -7.83 9.06
C LEU A 452 -11.85 -8.20 9.42
N THR A 453 -10.87 -7.78 8.60
CA THR A 453 -9.45 -7.93 8.94
C THR A 453 -9.08 -6.97 10.08
N ALA A 454 -8.81 -7.52 11.25
CA ALA A 454 -8.54 -6.81 12.49
C ALA A 454 -7.10 -6.28 12.56
N PRO A 455 -6.83 -5.23 13.36
CA PRO A 455 -5.48 -4.87 13.72
C PRO A 455 -4.82 -5.89 14.65
N PRO A 456 -3.49 -6.09 14.57
CA PRO A 456 -2.78 -6.86 15.58
C PRO A 456 -2.72 -6.11 16.90
N GLU A 457 -2.45 -6.86 17.97
CA GLU A 457 -2.18 -6.32 19.29
C GLU A 457 -0.84 -5.56 19.31
N PHE A 458 -0.71 -4.62 20.24
CA PHE A 458 0.53 -3.90 20.48
C PHE A 458 1.67 -4.83 20.92
N GLY A 459 2.89 -4.37 20.71
CA GLY A 459 4.08 -5.05 21.19
C GLY A 459 4.13 -5.14 22.73
N PRO A 460 4.82 -6.16 23.27
CA PRO A 460 4.82 -6.44 24.71
C PRO A 460 5.41 -5.31 25.57
N SER A 461 6.35 -4.54 25.03
CA SER A 461 6.97 -3.42 25.76
C SER A 461 5.99 -2.26 25.87
N LEU A 462 5.25 -1.96 24.80
CA LEU A 462 4.21 -0.94 24.83
C LEU A 462 3.05 -1.38 25.73
N LEU A 463 2.60 -2.63 25.64
CA LEU A 463 1.57 -3.16 26.55
C LEU A 463 2.01 -3.06 28.01
N THR A 464 3.28 -3.31 28.31
CA THR A 464 3.82 -3.13 29.67
C THR A 464 3.66 -1.69 30.14
N VAL A 465 4.03 -0.71 29.31
CA VAL A 465 3.83 0.73 29.58
C VAL A 465 2.34 1.05 29.79
N LEU A 466 1.49 0.65 28.85
CA LEU A 466 0.06 0.96 28.86
C LEU A 466 -0.72 0.26 29.98
N ASN A 467 -0.17 -0.78 30.61
CA ASN A 467 -0.79 -1.46 31.75
C ASN A 467 -0.34 -0.91 33.11
N TYR A 468 0.68 -0.05 33.19
CA TYR A 468 1.04 0.60 34.46
C TYR A 468 -0.11 1.46 35.00
N LYS A 469 -0.24 1.55 36.32
CA LYS A 469 -1.25 2.40 36.97
C LYS A 469 -1.17 3.86 36.49
N ASP A 470 0.05 4.36 36.33
CA ASP A 470 0.34 5.67 35.76
C ASP A 470 1.35 5.50 34.61
N PRO A 471 0.88 5.50 33.35
CA PRO A 471 1.73 5.23 32.19
C PRO A 471 2.58 6.44 31.79
N SER A 472 2.30 7.64 32.31
CA SER A 472 3.12 8.84 32.05
C SER A 472 4.29 8.98 33.03
N ARG A 473 4.23 8.29 34.18
CA ARG A 473 5.33 8.29 35.15
C ARG A 473 6.60 7.71 34.52
N PRO A 474 7.73 8.45 34.50
CA PRO A 474 8.97 7.98 33.91
C PRO A 474 9.41 6.64 34.49
N LEU A 475 9.67 5.68 33.60
CA LEU A 475 10.32 4.41 33.92
C LEU A 475 11.84 4.64 33.97
N TYR A 476 12.48 4.20 35.04
CA TYR A 476 13.92 4.37 35.23
C TYR A 476 14.71 3.18 34.68
N GLY A 477 15.93 3.45 34.19
CA GLY A 477 16.87 2.44 33.70
C GLY A 477 16.73 2.13 32.21
N ASN A 478 17.64 1.31 31.70
CA ASN A 478 17.78 1.01 30.26
C ASN A 478 16.88 -0.15 29.80
N SER A 479 15.65 -0.24 30.32
CA SER A 479 14.70 -1.28 29.90
C SER A 479 14.06 -0.95 28.55
N ARG A 480 13.63 -1.97 27.80
CA ARG A 480 12.92 -1.76 26.52
C ARG A 480 11.60 -1.00 26.71
N ALA A 481 10.88 -1.25 27.81
CA ALA A 481 9.68 -0.50 28.15
C ALA A 481 9.96 0.98 28.43
N ALA A 482 11.09 1.31 29.07
CA ALA A 482 11.51 2.70 29.27
C ALA A 482 11.87 3.38 27.93
N SER A 483 12.57 2.68 27.04
CA SER A 483 12.85 3.15 25.67
C SER A 483 11.55 3.44 24.89
N VAL A 484 10.60 2.51 24.91
CA VAL A 484 9.30 2.65 24.24
C VAL A 484 8.46 3.76 24.83
N GLN A 485 8.44 3.92 26.16
CA GLN A 485 7.77 5.04 26.83
C GLN A 485 8.35 6.37 26.37
N ARG A 486 9.68 6.49 26.36
CA ARG A 486 10.40 7.68 25.91
C ARG A 486 10.11 7.98 24.44
N GLY A 487 10.11 6.96 23.59
CA GLY A 487 9.76 7.06 22.17
C GLY A 487 8.34 7.57 21.94
N ALA A 488 7.36 7.04 22.68
CA ALA A 488 5.98 7.49 22.60
C ALA A 488 5.83 8.96 23.01
N GLN A 489 6.53 9.39 24.06
CA GLN A 489 6.54 10.80 24.48
C GLN A 489 7.17 11.70 23.41
N LEU A 490 8.34 11.32 22.87
CA LEU A 490 9.01 12.05 21.79
C LEU A 490 8.16 12.13 20.52
N PHE A 491 7.38 11.10 20.23
CA PHE A 491 6.44 11.07 19.13
C PHE A 491 5.28 12.07 19.32
N GLY A 492 4.94 12.40 20.57
CA GLY A 492 3.88 13.34 20.94
C GLY A 492 2.63 12.69 21.55
N ILE A 493 2.76 11.49 22.13
CA ILE A 493 1.64 10.70 22.65
C ILE A 493 1.35 11.01 24.13
N ASP A 494 0.13 11.43 24.48
CA ASP A 494 -0.37 11.33 25.87
C ASP A 494 -0.64 9.86 26.21
N LEU A 495 0.33 9.25 26.89
CA LEU A 495 0.28 7.84 27.32
C LEU A 495 -0.89 7.52 28.25
N THR A 496 -1.42 8.49 29.00
CA THR A 496 -2.59 8.27 29.87
C THR A 496 -3.85 8.16 29.03
N ALA A 497 -4.07 9.12 28.12
CA ALA A 497 -5.18 9.08 27.19
C ALA A 497 -5.11 7.81 26.32
N PHE A 498 -3.91 7.47 25.82
CA PHE A 498 -3.68 6.31 24.99
C PHE A 498 -4.03 5.01 25.74
N ALA A 499 -3.50 4.83 26.96
CA ALA A 499 -3.79 3.65 27.77
C ALA A 499 -5.29 3.53 28.08
N ASN A 500 -5.94 4.61 28.51
CA ASN A 500 -7.35 4.58 28.87
C ASN A 500 -8.24 4.19 27.69
N ARG A 501 -7.91 4.65 26.47
CA ARG A 501 -8.73 4.43 25.27
C ARG A 501 -8.47 3.09 24.59
N MET A 502 -7.27 2.52 24.76
CA MET A 502 -6.83 1.34 24.02
C MET A 502 -6.76 0.05 24.84
N ILE A 503 -6.68 0.14 26.17
CA ILE A 503 -6.69 -1.03 27.06
C ILE A 503 -8.13 -1.32 27.51
N PRO A 504 -8.69 -2.51 27.19
CA PRO A 504 -10.02 -2.91 27.61
C PRO A 504 -10.25 -2.74 29.12
N GLY A 505 -11.38 -2.16 29.50
CA GLY A 505 -11.77 -1.96 30.90
C GLY A 505 -11.04 -0.85 31.66
N ARG A 506 -10.06 -0.17 31.04
CA ARG A 506 -9.27 0.87 31.72
C ARG A 506 -9.97 2.22 31.79
N MET A 507 -10.70 2.63 30.74
CA MET A 507 -11.48 3.87 30.74
C MET A 507 -12.56 3.82 31.82
N ARG A 508 -12.58 4.81 32.71
CA ARG A 508 -13.67 4.94 33.70
C ARG A 508 -14.98 5.28 33.00
N ARG A 509 -16.11 4.88 33.60
CA ARG A 509 -17.47 5.15 33.07
C ARG A 509 -17.76 6.64 32.79
N ARG A 510 -17.10 7.55 33.51
CA ARG A 510 -17.25 9.02 33.35
C ARG A 510 -16.24 9.62 32.35
N GLY A 511 -15.47 8.78 31.65
CA GLY A 511 -14.32 9.18 30.86
C GLY A 511 -13.07 9.44 31.71
N ASP A 512 -12.03 9.94 31.05
CA ASP A 512 -10.74 10.30 31.65
C ASP A 512 -10.58 11.82 31.88
N GLY A 513 -11.65 12.58 31.66
CA GLY A 513 -11.69 14.04 31.81
C GLY A 513 -10.89 14.82 30.76
N ARG A 514 -10.40 14.15 29.72
CA ARG A 514 -9.59 14.75 28.65
C ARG A 514 -10.41 14.98 27.39
N ASP A 515 -9.96 15.92 26.56
CA ASP A 515 -10.50 16.15 25.21
C ASP A 515 -10.44 14.86 24.36
N PRO A 516 -11.43 14.56 23.50
CA PRO A 516 -11.40 13.37 22.64
C PRO A 516 -10.16 13.22 21.76
N ASN A 517 -9.42 14.28 21.49
CA ASN A 517 -8.17 14.27 20.70
C ASN A 517 -6.92 14.41 21.59
N ALA A 518 -7.06 14.34 22.92
CA ALA A 518 -5.98 14.56 23.89
C ALA A 518 -4.75 13.65 23.76
N ILE A 519 -4.86 12.51 23.06
CA ILE A 519 -3.67 11.70 22.71
C ILE A 519 -2.61 12.57 22.01
N ASN A 520 -3.01 13.62 21.28
CA ASN A 520 -2.17 14.36 20.33
C ASN A 520 -1.87 15.82 20.72
N GLN A 521 -2.29 16.30 21.90
CA GLN A 521 -2.48 17.75 22.12
C GLN A 521 -1.63 18.43 23.21
N ILE A 522 -0.91 17.69 24.07
CA ILE A 522 -0.26 18.31 25.25
C ILE A 522 1.12 18.88 24.92
N ASP A 523 2.07 18.01 24.57
CA ASP A 523 3.41 18.36 24.08
C ASP A 523 3.74 17.38 22.95
N GLN A 524 3.78 17.89 21.74
CA GLN A 524 3.97 17.09 20.54
C GLN A 524 5.45 16.77 20.29
N MET A 525 6.39 17.37 21.05
CA MET A 525 7.84 17.16 20.95
C MET A 525 8.35 17.14 19.50
N VAL A 526 8.70 15.98 18.92
CA VAL A 526 9.15 15.93 17.51
C VAL A 526 8.05 16.41 16.56
N GLY A 527 6.79 16.16 16.90
CA GLY A 527 5.62 16.61 16.14
C GLY A 527 5.08 15.58 15.15
N CYS A 528 5.49 14.31 15.25
CA CYS A 528 4.99 13.26 14.36
C CYS A 528 3.46 13.13 14.42
N VAL A 529 2.84 13.36 15.57
CA VAL A 529 1.38 13.36 15.74
C VAL A 529 0.63 14.48 15.00
N SER A 530 1.31 15.51 14.49
CA SER A 530 0.68 16.53 13.64
C SER A 530 0.18 15.95 12.32
N CYS A 531 0.88 14.94 11.78
CA CYS A 531 0.48 14.23 10.56
C CYS A 531 -0.08 12.85 10.89
N HIS A 532 0.55 12.11 11.80
CA HIS A 532 0.19 10.74 12.20
C HIS A 532 -0.75 10.71 13.38
N ILE A 533 -2.05 10.68 13.11
CA ILE A 533 -3.06 10.54 14.15
C ILE A 533 -3.05 9.08 14.68
N PRO A 534 -2.58 8.83 15.92
CA PRO A 534 -2.37 7.51 16.49
C PRO A 534 -3.64 6.67 16.63
N VAL A 535 -4.69 7.34 17.11
CA VAL A 535 -5.97 6.71 17.42
C VAL A 535 -7.06 7.57 16.82
N GLN A 536 -7.80 6.96 15.92
CA GLN A 536 -9.00 7.51 15.33
C GLN A 536 -10.23 7.05 16.12
N ARG A 537 -11.28 7.86 16.11
CA ARG A 537 -12.61 7.45 16.57
C ARG A 537 -13.38 6.93 15.37
N THR A 538 -14.24 5.93 15.59
CA THR A 538 -15.22 5.52 14.58
C THR A 538 -16.63 5.97 14.95
N GLY A 539 -17.41 6.32 13.94
CA GLY A 539 -18.85 6.56 14.02
C GLY A 539 -19.64 5.25 13.88
N GLN A 540 -20.87 5.35 13.36
CA GLN A 540 -21.60 4.16 12.91
C GLN A 540 -20.96 3.63 11.62
N SER A 541 -20.61 2.35 11.59
CA SER A 541 -19.99 1.73 10.42
C SER A 541 -20.94 1.74 9.22
N PRO A 542 -20.45 2.12 8.01
CA PRO A 542 -21.20 1.99 6.75
C PRO A 542 -21.65 0.57 6.40
N ALA A 543 -21.13 -0.45 7.10
CA ALA A 543 -21.64 -1.82 7.04
C ALA A 543 -23.12 -1.96 7.47
N PHE A 544 -23.70 -0.93 8.12
CA PHE A 544 -25.09 -0.95 8.55
C PHE A 544 -26.06 -1.12 7.38
N GLY A 545 -26.90 -2.16 7.47
CA GLY A 545 -27.87 -2.51 6.44
C GLY A 545 -27.27 -3.17 5.20
N ASP A 546 -26.00 -3.57 5.23
CA ASP A 546 -25.39 -4.36 4.16
C ASP A 546 -25.91 -5.81 4.18
N PRO A 547 -26.71 -6.23 3.18
CA PRO A 547 -27.31 -7.55 3.17
C PRO A 547 -26.29 -8.66 2.96
N SER A 548 -25.09 -8.37 2.44
CA SER A 548 -24.03 -9.36 2.22
C SER A 548 -23.45 -9.93 3.53
N LEU A 549 -23.63 -9.23 4.65
CA LEU A 549 -23.22 -9.67 5.98
C LEU A 549 -24.18 -10.71 6.60
N GLY A 550 -25.38 -10.86 6.05
CA GLY A 550 -26.36 -11.86 6.49
C GLY A 550 -26.95 -11.60 7.89
N ASN A 551 -27.43 -12.66 8.53
CA ASN A 551 -28.20 -12.60 9.78
C ASN A 551 -27.43 -11.98 10.95
N ASP A 552 -26.10 -12.08 10.95
CA ASP A 552 -25.22 -11.56 12.00
C ASP A 552 -24.66 -10.16 11.68
N ALA A 553 -25.22 -9.45 10.70
CA ALA A 553 -24.78 -8.11 10.30
C ALA A 553 -24.71 -7.12 11.47
N ALA A 554 -25.64 -7.19 12.43
CA ALA A 554 -25.63 -6.32 13.60
C ALA A 554 -24.37 -6.49 14.47
N ALA A 555 -23.86 -7.73 14.60
CA ALA A 555 -22.63 -8.00 15.34
C ALA A 555 -21.41 -7.44 14.60
N VAL A 556 -21.35 -7.62 13.27
CA VAL A 556 -20.28 -7.04 12.43
C VAL A 556 -20.28 -5.51 12.51
N VAL A 557 -21.45 -4.88 12.45
CA VAL A 557 -21.59 -3.43 12.58
C VAL A 557 -21.13 -2.97 13.97
N ASP A 558 -21.50 -3.69 15.05
CA ASP A 558 -21.02 -3.33 16.40
C ASP A 558 -19.50 -3.37 16.46
N ILE A 559 -18.85 -4.42 15.93
CA ILE A 559 -17.38 -4.58 15.94
C ILE A 559 -16.64 -3.34 15.43
N LEU A 560 -17.14 -2.73 14.35
CA LEU A 560 -16.52 -1.59 13.67
C LEU A 560 -16.98 -0.23 14.19
N SER A 561 -18.18 -0.15 14.76
CA SER A 561 -18.80 1.11 15.15
C SER A 561 -18.35 1.58 16.54
N TYR A 562 -18.26 2.90 16.72
CA TYR A 562 -18.02 3.52 18.03
C TYR A 562 -16.78 2.95 18.75
N ARG A 563 -15.66 2.89 18.02
CA ARG A 563 -14.37 2.38 18.51
C ARG A 563 -13.33 3.49 18.66
N TRP A 564 -12.47 3.32 19.65
CA TRP A 564 -11.11 3.85 19.59
C TRP A 564 -10.28 2.85 18.79
N ALA A 565 -9.84 3.26 17.61
CA ALA A 565 -9.17 2.42 16.64
C ALA A 565 -7.74 2.94 16.43
N PRO A 566 -6.69 2.11 16.57
CA PRO A 566 -5.31 2.53 16.39
C PRO A 566 -4.99 2.57 14.90
N ILE A 567 -5.77 3.33 14.13
CA ILE A 567 -5.57 3.56 12.70
C ILE A 567 -4.50 4.64 12.57
N PHE A 568 -3.29 4.35 13.08
CA PHE A 568 -2.12 5.21 12.96
C PHE A 568 -1.95 5.54 11.48
N SER A 569 -2.51 6.63 10.99
CA SER A 569 -2.66 6.88 9.56
C SER A 569 -2.90 8.36 9.34
N ASP A 570 -2.53 8.82 8.16
CA ASP A 570 -2.71 10.21 7.81
C ASP A 570 -3.93 10.23 6.92
N LEU A 571 -5.10 10.56 7.47
CA LEU A 571 -6.29 10.79 6.64
C LEU A 571 -6.23 12.14 5.92
N ILE A 572 -5.19 12.93 6.21
CA ILE A 572 -4.91 14.24 5.69
C ILE A 572 -3.66 14.17 4.81
N LEU A 573 -3.73 14.78 3.64
CA LEU A 573 -2.63 14.87 2.70
C LEU A 573 -1.67 15.98 3.11
N HIS A 574 -0.38 15.75 2.95
CA HIS A 574 0.63 16.81 3.04
C HIS A 574 1.59 16.67 1.86
N LYS A 575 2.39 17.72 1.61
CA LYS A 575 3.34 17.72 0.50
C LYS A 575 4.63 16.97 0.83
N GLY A 576 5.02 16.07 -0.06
CA GLY A 576 6.30 15.36 0.00
C GLY A 576 7.47 16.21 -0.50
N PRO A 577 8.71 15.80 -0.23
CA PRO A 577 9.86 16.44 -0.84
C PRO A 577 9.87 16.14 -2.36
N THR A 578 10.24 17.13 -3.15
CA THR A 578 10.25 17.03 -4.62
C THR A 578 11.66 17.20 -5.17
N ILE A 579 12.05 16.34 -6.10
CA ILE A 579 13.28 16.50 -6.88
C ILE A 579 12.89 16.55 -8.35
N ASP A 580 12.86 17.75 -8.94
CA ASP A 580 12.33 17.96 -10.29
C ASP A 580 13.03 17.09 -11.34
N ALA A 581 14.36 16.96 -11.26
CA ALA A 581 15.13 16.09 -12.15
C ALA A 581 14.67 14.62 -12.12
N GLU A 582 14.28 14.10 -10.95
CA GLU A 582 13.73 12.75 -10.81
C GLU A 582 12.25 12.68 -11.20
N ARG A 583 11.51 13.75 -10.94
CA ARG A 583 10.08 13.88 -11.21
C ARG A 583 9.76 13.92 -12.71
N VAL A 584 10.58 14.62 -13.49
CA VAL A 584 10.43 14.79 -14.95
C VAL A 584 11.24 13.77 -15.74
N ALA A 585 11.90 12.82 -15.06
CA ALA A 585 12.75 11.83 -15.71
C ALA A 585 11.95 10.94 -16.68
N PRO A 586 12.51 10.61 -17.86
CA PRO A 586 11.80 9.86 -18.88
C PRO A 586 11.60 8.37 -18.54
N THR A 587 12.19 7.91 -17.46
CA THR A 587 11.98 6.58 -16.87
C THR A 587 12.14 6.69 -15.37
N PRO A 588 11.61 5.73 -14.59
CA PRO A 588 11.98 5.63 -13.19
C PRO A 588 13.50 5.57 -13.08
N ARG A 589 14.03 6.24 -12.07
CA ARG A 589 15.45 6.19 -11.76
C ARG A 589 15.85 4.74 -11.49
N ASP A 590 16.77 4.19 -12.30
CA ASP A 590 17.46 2.97 -11.87
C ASP A 590 18.12 3.30 -10.52
N PRO A 591 18.03 2.40 -9.53
CA PRO A 591 18.64 2.67 -8.24
C PRO A 591 20.13 2.96 -8.40
N ILE A 592 20.58 4.13 -7.93
CA ILE A 592 21.99 4.49 -8.02
C ILE A 592 22.76 3.64 -7.04
N LEU A 593 23.82 2.99 -7.54
CA LEU A 593 24.73 2.26 -6.68
C LEU A 593 25.68 3.24 -5.99
N VAL A 594 25.50 3.38 -4.68
CA VAL A 594 26.37 4.20 -3.83
C VAL A 594 27.09 3.29 -2.85
N SER A 595 28.42 3.42 -2.77
CA SER A 595 29.22 2.64 -1.83
C SER A 595 29.17 3.27 -0.44
N ARG A 596 28.66 2.51 0.55
CA ARG A 596 28.40 2.96 1.92
C ARG A 596 29.04 2.04 2.93
N THR A 597 29.65 2.62 3.97
CA THR A 597 30.18 1.87 5.11
C THR A 597 29.10 1.74 6.17
N THR A 598 28.90 0.54 6.73
CA THR A 598 28.08 0.38 7.94
C THR A 598 28.70 1.17 9.07
N VAL A 599 27.92 2.00 9.76
CA VAL A 599 28.41 2.72 10.94
C VAL A 599 28.80 1.68 12.00
N VAL A 600 30.10 1.61 12.33
CA VAL A 600 30.60 0.80 13.46
C VAL A 600 30.16 1.50 14.73
N ASN A 601 29.23 0.91 15.46
CA ASN A 601 28.72 1.52 16.69
C ASN A 601 29.71 1.35 17.84
N ASN A 602 30.33 2.45 18.25
CA ASN A 602 30.66 2.67 19.66
C ASN A 602 29.45 3.21 20.46
N ASP A 603 28.30 3.50 19.81
CA ASP A 603 27.16 4.21 20.40
C ASP A 603 25.82 3.44 20.42
N ARG A 604 25.83 2.09 20.49
CA ARG A 604 24.60 1.30 20.79
C ARG A 604 24.51 0.99 22.29
N PRO A 605 23.67 1.68 23.10
CA PRO A 605 23.29 1.19 24.40
C PRO A 605 22.09 0.23 24.25
N GLY A 606 22.36 -1.03 23.86
CA GLY A 606 21.30 -2.02 23.72
C GLY A 606 21.76 -3.31 23.05
N ARG A 607 22.43 -4.19 23.79
CA ARG A 607 22.69 -5.56 23.35
C ARG A 607 21.38 -6.35 23.30
N GLY A 608 20.74 -6.40 22.13
CA GLY A 608 19.84 -7.49 21.76
C GLY A 608 20.64 -8.74 21.39
N ARG A 609 20.18 -9.94 21.78
CA ARG A 609 20.91 -11.22 21.64
C ARG A 609 21.08 -11.74 20.21
N ASP A 610 20.67 -11.00 19.18
CA ASP A 610 20.62 -11.49 17.79
C ASP A 610 21.69 -10.91 16.86
N ASP A 611 22.55 -9.99 17.33
CA ASP A 611 23.69 -9.46 16.56
C ASP A 611 24.90 -10.42 16.55
N ARG A 612 24.65 -11.71 16.29
CA ARG A 612 25.69 -12.74 16.23
C ARG A 612 26.35 -12.85 14.85
N TYR A 613 26.42 -11.75 14.10
CA TYR A 613 27.07 -11.68 12.80
C TYR A 613 28.28 -10.74 12.83
N ASP A 614 29.44 -11.38 13.01
CA ASP A 614 30.79 -10.92 12.67
C ASP A 614 31.43 -9.78 13.49
N ASP A 615 31.86 -10.12 14.72
CA ASP A 615 32.78 -9.31 15.54
C ASP A 615 34.25 -9.77 15.37
N ARG A 616 34.62 -10.28 14.19
CA ARG A 616 35.96 -10.85 13.92
C ARG A 616 36.70 -10.15 12.79
N ARG A 617 36.91 -8.83 12.90
CA ARG A 617 38.05 -8.08 12.30
C ARG A 617 38.00 -6.63 12.78
N GLY A 618 39.14 -6.11 13.24
CA GLY A 618 39.24 -4.82 13.92
C GLY A 618 38.63 -3.62 13.16
N GLY A 619 37.75 -2.90 13.85
CA GLY A 619 37.61 -1.43 13.80
C GLY A 619 37.14 -0.73 12.53
N GLN A 620 36.96 -1.40 11.38
CA GLN A 620 36.44 -0.78 10.16
C GLN A 620 35.13 -1.42 9.74
N GLY A 621 34.10 -0.58 9.56
CA GLY A 621 32.77 -1.04 9.18
C GLY A 621 32.78 -1.72 7.82
N GLN A 622 31.90 -2.69 7.64
CA GLN A 622 31.75 -3.38 6.37
C GLN A 622 31.23 -2.39 5.32
N THR A 623 31.86 -2.37 4.14
CA THR A 623 31.39 -1.55 3.02
C THR A 623 30.46 -2.37 2.13
N PHE A 624 29.35 -1.77 1.74
CA PHE A 624 28.38 -2.29 0.80
C PHE A 624 28.24 -1.35 -0.39
N ASN A 625 28.02 -1.91 -1.58
CA ASN A 625 27.35 -1.13 -2.61
C ASN A 625 25.86 -1.19 -2.29
N THR A 626 25.22 -0.02 -2.24
CA THR A 626 23.82 0.08 -1.82
C THR A 626 22.97 0.68 -2.92
N TYR A 627 21.74 0.21 -3.05
CA TYR A 627 20.74 0.85 -3.89
C TYR A 627 20.21 2.10 -3.18
N ASP A 628 20.58 3.27 -3.69
CA ASP A 628 20.13 4.54 -3.12
C ASP A 628 18.62 4.69 -3.22
N LEU A 629 17.99 4.94 -2.08
CA LEU A 629 16.55 5.14 -1.99
C LEU A 629 16.18 6.48 -2.62
N SER A 630 15.26 6.48 -3.59
CA SER A 630 14.73 7.73 -4.15
C SER A 630 14.01 8.53 -3.07
N ARG A 631 14.14 9.84 -3.18
CA ARG A 631 13.56 10.82 -2.26
C ARG A 631 12.30 11.47 -2.83
N ASN A 632 12.02 11.28 -4.12
CA ASN A 632 10.81 11.76 -4.74
C ASN A 632 9.69 10.73 -4.55
N LEU A 633 9.05 10.77 -3.39
CA LEU A 633 8.08 9.76 -2.92
C LEU A 633 6.69 9.97 -3.52
N THR A 634 6.46 11.18 -4.01
CA THR A 634 5.30 11.69 -4.72
C THR A 634 5.58 11.69 -6.21
N ASP A 635 5.10 10.65 -6.91
CA ASP A 635 5.10 10.70 -8.38
C ASP A 635 3.75 11.22 -8.90
N ASP A 636 3.80 11.66 -10.14
CA ASP A 636 2.70 12.35 -10.78
C ASP A 636 1.73 11.40 -11.49
N ILE A 637 1.85 10.09 -11.37
CA ILE A 637 1.13 9.18 -12.28
C ILE A 637 -0.38 9.12 -11.99
N PHE A 638 -0.84 9.46 -10.78
CA PHE A 638 -2.28 9.64 -10.55
C PHE A 638 -2.71 11.07 -10.85
N SER A 639 -3.70 11.20 -11.71
CA SER A 639 -4.36 12.44 -12.02
C SER A 639 -5.15 13.02 -10.83
N ASN A 640 -5.23 14.35 -10.75
CA ASN A 640 -6.08 15.11 -9.84
C ASN A 640 -7.47 15.42 -10.46
N GLN A 641 -7.82 14.81 -11.60
CA GLN A 641 -9.07 15.12 -12.29
C GLN A 641 -10.31 14.57 -11.57
N LYS A 642 -10.12 13.52 -10.77
CA LYS A 642 -11.18 12.82 -10.05
C LYS A 642 -11.03 12.92 -8.55
N ALA A 643 -10.11 13.80 -8.11
CA ALA A 643 -9.89 14.11 -6.72
C ALA A 643 -9.09 15.40 -6.54
N THR A 644 -9.32 16.14 -5.46
CA THR A 644 -8.66 17.45 -5.24
C THR A 644 -7.15 17.38 -4.95
N ALA A 645 -6.58 16.19 -4.73
CA ALA A 645 -5.16 15.97 -4.43
C ALA A 645 -4.22 16.22 -5.60
N LYS A 646 -3.12 16.94 -5.38
CA LYS A 646 -2.06 17.21 -6.37
C LYS A 646 -1.03 16.10 -6.49
N GLY A 647 -0.19 16.19 -7.53
CA GLY A 647 0.95 15.31 -7.80
C GLY A 647 1.94 15.17 -6.63
N GLU A 648 2.23 16.29 -5.97
CA GLU A 648 3.16 16.42 -4.83
C GLU A 648 2.52 16.16 -3.46
N GLU A 649 1.19 15.98 -3.43
CA GLU A 649 0.43 15.67 -2.23
C GLU A 649 0.19 14.16 -2.21
N PHE A 650 0.26 13.57 -1.03
CA PHE A 650 -0.03 12.16 -0.89
C PHE A 650 -0.49 11.84 0.51
N ARG A 651 -1.03 10.63 0.60
CA ARG A 651 -1.57 10.07 1.82
C ARG A 651 -0.75 8.87 2.23
N THR A 652 -0.59 8.70 3.53
CA THR A 652 0.04 7.51 4.10
C THR A 652 -1.04 6.48 4.42
N PRO A 653 -0.83 5.20 4.06
CA PRO A 653 -1.68 4.13 4.57
C PRO A 653 -1.51 3.99 6.08
N PRO A 654 -2.40 3.24 6.76
CA PRO A 654 -2.21 2.96 8.16
C PRO A 654 -0.87 2.28 8.45
N LEU A 655 -0.13 2.88 9.37
CA LEU A 655 1.07 2.39 10.05
C LEU A 655 0.74 1.35 11.13
N MET A 656 -0.54 0.99 11.31
CA MET A 656 -0.92 -0.03 12.26
C MET A 656 -0.54 -1.43 11.75
N GLY A 657 0.10 -2.20 12.62
CA GLY A 657 0.48 -3.57 12.34
C GLY A 657 1.88 -3.76 11.80
N ILE A 658 2.88 -3.11 12.41
CA ILE A 658 4.29 -3.56 12.38
C ILE A 658 4.40 -4.84 13.26
N GLY A 659 3.49 -5.80 13.04
CA GLY A 659 3.43 -7.07 13.76
C GLY A 659 4.59 -7.98 13.38
N LYS A 660 4.45 -9.29 13.57
CA LYS A 660 5.42 -10.20 12.95
C LYS A 660 5.39 -10.17 11.43
N VAL A 661 4.49 -9.41 10.82
CA VAL A 661 4.30 -9.48 9.38
C VAL A 661 4.81 -8.22 8.72
N GLY A 662 5.62 -8.45 7.69
CA GLY A 662 5.92 -7.47 6.67
C GLY A 662 7.09 -6.55 7.04
N PRO A 663 7.69 -5.91 6.05
CA PRO A 663 8.84 -5.04 6.26
C PRO A 663 8.48 -3.85 7.19
N PRO A 664 9.44 -3.25 7.89
CA PRO A 664 9.28 -1.98 8.62
C PRO A 664 8.62 -0.92 7.72
N PHE A 665 7.32 -0.73 7.90
CA PHE A 665 6.53 0.22 7.13
C PHE A 665 6.73 1.61 7.71
N LEU A 666 7.02 2.60 6.88
CA LEU A 666 6.83 3.99 7.26
C LEU A 666 6.29 4.84 6.14
N HIS A 667 5.61 5.86 6.64
CA HIS A 667 4.69 6.81 6.07
C HIS A 667 5.15 7.39 4.74
N ASP A 668 6.40 7.90 4.72
CA ASP A 668 7.02 8.63 3.62
C ASP A 668 7.43 7.78 2.45
N ALA A 669 8.06 6.67 2.83
CA ALA A 669 9.19 6.20 2.09
C ALA A 669 9.34 4.71 2.22
N ARG A 670 9.66 4.14 1.10
CA ARG A 670 9.35 2.76 0.83
C ARG A 670 10.62 1.97 1.04
N VAL A 671 10.83 1.47 2.26
CA VAL A 671 12.09 0.82 2.61
C VAL A 671 11.88 -0.65 2.92
N TYR A 672 11.99 -1.47 1.88
CA TYR A 672 11.94 -2.92 2.02
C TYR A 672 13.25 -3.50 2.56
N LEU A 673 13.13 -4.39 3.54
CA LEU A 673 14.23 -5.21 4.03
C LEU A 673 14.14 -6.59 3.37
N SER A 674 15.01 -6.89 2.39
CA SER A 674 15.03 -8.17 1.68
C SER A 674 16.17 -9.07 2.13
N ILE A 675 15.89 -10.34 2.47
CA ILE A 675 16.93 -11.35 2.68
C ILE A 675 17.82 -11.59 1.46
N LEU A 676 17.32 -11.29 0.25
CA LEU A 676 18.02 -11.60 -0.99
C LEU A 676 19.20 -10.65 -1.23
N ASN A 677 19.04 -9.38 -0.87
CA ASN A 677 20.04 -8.35 -1.13
C ASN A 677 20.69 -7.77 0.14
N ARG A 678 20.15 -8.05 1.33
CA ARG A 678 20.62 -7.48 2.62
C ARG A 678 22.14 -7.59 2.80
N ASP A 679 22.70 -8.73 2.44
CA ASP A 679 24.11 -9.06 2.71
C ASP A 679 25.00 -8.90 1.46
N SER A 680 24.45 -8.43 0.33
CA SER A 680 25.17 -8.25 -0.93
C SER A 680 25.07 -6.82 -1.46
N THR A 681 23.86 -6.34 -1.73
CA THR A 681 23.57 -5.00 -2.26
C THR A 681 22.29 -4.45 -1.62
N PRO A 682 22.31 -4.14 -0.31
CA PRO A 682 21.13 -3.65 0.41
C PRO A 682 20.68 -2.26 -0.10
N ALA A 683 19.49 -1.82 0.30
CA ALA A 683 19.15 -0.40 0.16
C ALA A 683 20.07 0.48 1.03
N GLY A 684 20.20 1.74 0.65
CA GLY A 684 20.94 2.72 1.44
C GLY A 684 20.43 4.13 1.25
N THR A 685 20.74 4.97 2.23
CA THR A 685 20.52 6.41 2.20
C THR A 685 21.50 7.05 3.20
N VAL A 686 21.19 8.24 3.70
CA VAL A 686 21.92 8.89 4.80
C VAL A 686 20.95 9.28 5.91
N PHE A 687 21.47 9.41 7.12
CA PHE A 687 20.72 9.90 8.28
C PHE A 687 21.49 10.99 9.02
N THR A 688 20.76 11.80 9.79
CA THR A 688 21.33 12.88 10.59
C THR A 688 20.82 12.79 12.02
N ASN A 689 21.68 13.10 12.98
CA ASN A 689 21.31 13.27 14.38
C ASN A 689 22.09 14.45 15.00
N SER A 690 21.92 14.70 16.29
CA SER A 690 22.60 15.80 16.99
C SER A 690 24.14 15.77 16.91
N GLN A 691 24.74 14.62 16.62
CA GLN A 691 26.18 14.40 16.63
C GLN A 691 26.80 14.36 15.23
N VAL A 692 26.06 13.91 14.21
CA VAL A 692 26.57 13.73 12.84
C VAL A 692 25.54 14.13 11.79
N THR A 693 26.03 14.76 10.72
CA THR A 693 25.23 15.14 9.55
C THR A 693 25.47 14.14 8.42
N ASN A 694 24.40 13.67 7.79
CA ASN A 694 24.42 12.77 6.64
C ASN A 694 25.37 11.56 6.80
N ALA A 695 25.29 10.85 7.93
CA ALA A 695 26.00 9.58 8.10
C ALA A 695 25.45 8.49 7.16
N PRO A 696 26.29 7.58 6.65
CA PRO A 696 25.83 6.52 5.77
C PRO A 696 24.83 5.61 6.49
N LEU A 697 23.69 5.32 5.84
CA LEU A 697 22.71 4.35 6.32
C LEU A 697 22.66 3.18 5.34
N VAL A 698 23.00 1.98 5.83
CA VAL A 698 22.88 0.72 5.09
C VAL A 698 21.70 -0.04 5.68
N VAL A 699 20.66 -0.29 4.88
CA VAL A 699 19.41 -0.87 5.36
C VAL A 699 19.56 -2.39 5.49
N ARG A 700 19.82 -2.87 6.72
CA ARG A 700 19.98 -4.31 7.00
C ARG A 700 19.15 -4.84 8.15
N SER A 701 18.48 -3.96 8.87
CA SER A 701 17.60 -4.30 9.98
C SER A 701 16.28 -3.52 9.92
N VAL A 702 15.32 -3.95 10.74
CA VAL A 702 14.05 -3.25 10.94
C VAL A 702 14.31 -1.80 11.37
N ASP A 703 15.26 -1.61 12.27
CA ASP A 703 15.64 -0.30 12.81
C ASP A 703 16.23 0.62 11.73
N ASP A 704 17.10 0.08 10.85
CA ASP A 704 17.69 0.86 9.76
C ASP A 704 16.63 1.31 8.76
N ALA A 705 15.66 0.46 8.46
CA ALA A 705 14.59 0.78 7.53
C ALA A 705 13.58 1.77 8.12
N LEU A 706 13.23 1.64 9.41
CA LEU A 706 12.45 2.66 10.11
C LEU A 706 13.20 3.99 10.13
N ARG A 707 14.50 4.00 10.41
CA ARG A 707 15.31 5.22 10.35
C ARG A 707 15.35 5.81 8.95
N ALA A 708 15.60 4.99 7.93
CA ALA A 708 15.67 5.42 6.55
C ALA A 708 14.36 6.05 6.12
N ALA A 709 13.24 5.42 6.47
CA ALA A 709 11.96 5.95 6.09
C ALA A 709 11.61 7.22 6.87
N ILE A 710 11.92 7.37 8.17
CA ILE A 710 11.84 8.67 8.87
C ILE A 710 12.67 9.74 8.13
N GLU A 711 13.89 9.44 7.70
CA GLU A 711 14.75 10.42 7.03
C GLU A 711 14.27 10.87 5.64
N LEU A 712 13.48 10.03 4.96
CA LEU A 712 13.00 10.30 3.61
C LEU A 712 11.78 11.24 3.58
N HIS A 713 11.20 11.57 4.73
CA HIS A 713 10.17 12.61 4.90
C HIS A 713 10.62 13.98 4.47
N ASP A 714 11.92 14.23 4.38
CA ASP A 714 12.45 15.48 3.87
C ASP A 714 13.71 15.23 3.05
N LEU A 715 14.13 16.26 2.31
CA LEU A 715 15.45 16.27 1.71
C LEU A 715 16.54 16.11 2.81
N PRO A 716 17.69 15.50 2.49
CA PRO A 716 18.81 15.40 3.41
C PRO A 716 19.25 16.77 3.92
N ALA A 717 19.88 16.78 5.07
CA ALA A 717 20.42 18.01 5.63
C ALA A 717 21.49 18.57 4.68
N PRO A 718 21.64 19.90 4.56
CA PRO A 718 22.81 20.49 3.91
C PRO A 718 24.08 20.04 4.62
N ASP A 719 25.16 19.84 3.87
CA ASP A 719 26.44 19.50 4.45
C ASP A 719 26.96 20.66 5.34
N ASP A 720 27.45 20.30 6.52
CA ASP A 720 27.99 21.21 7.53
C ASP A 720 29.31 20.72 8.13
N ARG A 721 29.77 21.35 9.22
CA ARG A 721 31.00 20.94 9.93
C ARG A 721 30.94 19.55 10.57
N LYS A 722 29.74 18.98 10.76
CA LYS A 722 29.51 17.65 11.33
C LYS A 722 29.26 16.58 10.26
N THR A 723 29.35 16.94 8.98
CA THR A 723 29.20 16.00 7.85
C THR A 723 30.12 14.80 8.01
N SER A 724 29.53 13.61 7.93
CA SER A 724 30.26 12.36 8.01
C SER A 724 31.31 12.26 6.89
N ARG A 725 32.54 11.92 7.28
CA ARG A 725 33.62 11.60 6.34
C ARG A 725 33.71 10.11 6.04
N GLN A 726 32.80 9.30 6.58
CA GLN A 726 32.73 7.88 6.26
C GLN A 726 32.30 7.71 4.81
N ARG A 727 32.80 6.65 4.16
CA ARG A 727 32.46 6.37 2.76
C ARG A 727 30.95 6.21 2.62
N GLY A 728 30.38 7.03 1.73
CA GLY A 728 28.94 7.09 1.46
C GLY A 728 28.12 7.95 2.42
N GLY A 729 28.78 8.71 3.31
CA GLY A 729 28.19 9.85 4.03
C GLY A 729 28.34 11.17 3.26
N GLY A 730 27.75 12.23 3.81
CA GLY A 730 27.57 13.52 3.12
C GLY A 730 26.35 13.53 2.20
N CYS A 731 26.18 14.61 1.43
CA CYS A 731 25.07 14.71 0.51
C CYS A 731 25.06 13.53 -0.50
N PRO A 732 23.95 12.78 -0.67
CA PRO A 732 23.90 11.60 -1.52
C PRO A 732 23.74 11.98 -3.00
N VAL A 733 24.70 12.73 -3.53
CA VAL A 733 24.72 13.17 -4.93
C VAL A 733 25.37 12.12 -5.83
N PRO A 734 24.87 11.97 -7.07
CA PRO A 734 25.56 11.15 -8.06
C PRO A 734 26.92 11.74 -8.47
N PRO A 735 27.88 10.90 -8.88
CA PRO A 735 29.16 11.37 -9.41
C PRO A 735 28.95 11.99 -10.80
N GLY A 736 28.89 13.33 -10.83
CA GLY A 736 28.62 14.11 -12.02
C GLY A 736 27.17 14.60 -12.09
N GLY A 737 26.95 15.75 -12.71
CA GLY A 737 25.63 16.38 -12.88
C GLY A 737 24.56 15.49 -13.51
N LYS A 738 24.97 14.40 -14.15
CA LYS A 738 24.13 13.50 -14.93
C LYS A 738 24.30 12.06 -14.45
N VAL A 739 23.18 11.35 -14.30
CA VAL A 739 23.13 9.93 -13.98
C VAL A 739 22.69 9.17 -15.22
N VAL A 740 23.51 8.24 -15.68
CA VAL A 740 23.14 7.34 -16.77
C VAL A 740 22.70 6.00 -16.18
N ASN A 741 21.47 5.59 -16.48
CA ASN A 741 20.92 4.32 -16.02
C ASN A 741 21.42 3.14 -16.90
N LYS A 742 21.13 1.89 -16.53
CA LYS A 742 21.63 0.69 -17.24
C LYS A 742 21.11 0.55 -18.67
N ILE A 743 20.00 1.22 -19.00
CA ILE A 743 19.40 1.23 -20.34
C ILE A 743 19.78 2.49 -21.14
N GLY A 744 20.66 3.36 -20.61
CA GLY A 744 21.23 4.51 -21.31
C GLY A 744 20.50 5.85 -21.10
N ASN A 745 19.45 5.90 -20.29
CA ASN A 745 18.72 7.14 -20.00
C ASN A 745 19.50 8.02 -19.05
N VAL A 746 19.38 9.34 -19.25
CA VAL A 746 20.11 10.34 -18.50
C VAL A 746 19.17 11.14 -17.61
N ILE A 747 19.39 11.14 -16.30
CA ILE A 747 18.79 12.08 -15.35
C ILE A 747 19.79 13.22 -15.13
N ASP A 748 19.41 14.45 -15.46
CA ASP A 748 20.27 15.63 -15.35
C ASP A 748 19.88 16.47 -14.14
N TYR A 749 20.71 16.42 -13.09
CA TYR A 749 20.59 17.24 -11.88
C TYR A 749 21.28 18.60 -12.04
N GLY A 750 21.77 18.93 -13.24
CA GLY A 750 22.46 20.17 -13.54
C GLY A 750 23.90 20.21 -13.04
N SER A 751 24.50 21.40 -13.09
CA SER A 751 25.92 21.59 -12.75
C SER A 751 26.25 21.41 -11.26
N SER A 752 25.26 21.48 -10.39
CA SER A 752 25.41 21.36 -8.93
C SER A 752 24.32 20.45 -8.34
N PRO A 753 24.46 19.12 -8.43
CA PRO A 753 23.48 18.18 -7.88
C PRO A 753 23.24 18.35 -6.38
N SER A 754 24.21 18.86 -5.63
CA SER A 754 24.08 19.14 -4.20
C SER A 754 23.05 20.23 -3.92
N ASP A 755 22.92 21.22 -4.80
CA ASP A 755 21.92 22.28 -4.64
C ASP A 755 20.50 21.75 -4.90
N VAL A 756 20.37 20.67 -5.66
CA VAL A 756 19.09 20.00 -5.93
C VAL A 756 18.75 18.99 -4.82
N ILE A 757 19.72 18.19 -4.37
CA ILE A 757 19.48 17.08 -3.44
C ILE A 757 19.61 17.52 -1.97
N CYS A 758 20.56 18.37 -1.62
CA CYS A 758 20.76 18.90 -0.26
C CYS A 758 20.77 20.43 -0.27
N PRO A 759 19.71 21.10 -0.77
CA PRO A 759 19.66 22.55 -0.83
C PRO A 759 19.90 23.15 0.56
N PRO A 760 20.73 24.20 0.70
CA PRO A 760 20.88 24.94 1.95
C PRO A 760 19.51 25.34 2.51
N TYR A 761 19.31 25.28 3.83
CA TYR A 761 18.00 25.52 4.44
C TYR A 761 17.39 26.88 4.07
N SER A 762 18.23 27.92 3.91
CA SER A 762 17.80 29.28 3.57
C SER A 762 17.70 29.56 2.05
N SER A 763 17.90 28.56 1.21
CA SER A 763 17.83 28.74 -0.25
C SER A 763 16.38 28.71 -0.75
N ALA A 764 16.11 29.37 -1.89
CA ALA A 764 14.80 29.32 -2.53
C ALA A 764 14.35 27.88 -2.85
N LEU A 765 15.30 27.01 -3.24
CA LEU A 765 15.04 25.58 -3.48
C LEU A 765 14.57 24.85 -2.22
N SER A 766 15.14 25.15 -1.04
CA SER A 766 14.65 24.58 0.21
C SER A 766 13.22 25.01 0.50
N THR A 767 12.85 26.26 0.19
CA THR A 767 11.49 26.77 0.43
C THR A 767 10.44 26.09 -0.43
N THR A 768 10.78 25.69 -1.67
CA THR A 768 9.82 25.10 -2.61
C THR A 768 9.80 23.58 -2.62
N ASN A 769 10.97 22.93 -2.42
CA ASN A 769 11.14 21.52 -2.74
C ASN A 769 11.31 20.60 -1.52
N ARG A 770 11.50 21.15 -0.31
CA ARG A 770 11.43 20.38 0.93
C ARG A 770 9.99 20.03 1.27
N SER A 771 9.82 18.94 2.02
CA SER A 771 8.49 18.52 2.46
C SER A 771 7.90 19.50 3.45
N GLU A 772 6.58 19.43 3.63
CA GLU A 772 5.89 20.02 4.77
C GLU A 772 6.35 19.41 6.12
N ALA A 773 6.81 18.16 6.12
CA ALA A 773 7.37 17.52 7.32
C ALA A 773 8.77 18.04 7.72
N ARG A 774 9.37 18.98 6.99
CA ARG A 774 10.74 19.46 7.20
C ARG A 774 11.04 19.93 8.62
N GLU A 775 10.08 20.55 9.31
CA GLU A 775 10.27 20.98 10.70
C GLU A 775 10.27 19.80 11.67
N VAL A 776 9.34 18.86 11.50
CA VAL A 776 9.29 17.59 12.25
C VAL A 776 10.61 16.83 12.08
N ILE A 777 11.12 16.76 10.85
CA ILE A 777 12.39 16.10 10.55
C ILE A 777 13.60 16.85 11.11
N ALA A 778 13.59 18.19 11.09
CA ALA A 778 14.62 18.96 11.77
C ALA A 778 14.67 18.66 13.28
N ARG A 779 13.50 18.55 13.94
CA ARG A 779 13.42 18.18 15.36
C ARG A 779 13.93 16.76 15.59
N PHE A 780 13.54 15.80 14.76
CA PHE A 780 14.05 14.42 14.82
C PHE A 780 15.58 14.37 14.65
N ARG A 781 16.14 15.13 13.71
CA ARG A 781 17.58 15.27 13.48
C ARG A 781 18.31 15.96 14.63
N SER A 782 17.61 16.74 15.46
CA SER A 782 18.19 17.37 16.66
C SER A 782 18.32 16.41 17.85
N LEU A 783 17.74 15.21 17.78
CA LEU A 783 17.75 14.24 18.87
C LEU A 783 19.11 13.56 19.06
N THR A 784 19.33 13.03 20.26
CA THR A 784 20.45 12.12 20.52
C THR A 784 20.25 10.79 19.77
N PRO A 785 21.32 10.03 19.47
CA PRO A 785 21.17 8.70 18.87
C PRO A 785 20.25 7.78 19.67
N SER A 786 20.28 7.86 21.01
CA SER A 786 19.41 7.07 21.90
C SER A 786 17.95 7.50 21.84
N ASP A 787 17.68 8.80 21.70
CA ASP A 787 16.30 9.30 21.57
C ASP A 787 15.70 8.94 20.20
N GLN A 788 16.49 9.01 19.12
CA GLN A 788 16.04 8.50 17.82
C GLN A 788 15.74 6.99 17.88
N GLN A 789 16.58 6.22 18.56
CA GLN A 789 16.34 4.79 18.77
C GLN A 789 15.08 4.54 19.61
N ALA A 790 14.82 5.35 20.64
CA ALA A 790 13.62 5.24 21.46
C ALA A 790 12.34 5.41 20.63
N MET A 791 12.32 6.37 19.70
CA MET A 791 11.20 6.53 18.76
C MET A 791 11.03 5.31 17.84
N ILE A 792 12.12 4.77 17.31
CA ILE A 792 12.12 3.55 16.49
C ILE A 792 11.57 2.36 17.30
N ASP A 793 12.01 2.22 18.56
CA ASP A 793 11.52 1.17 19.46
C ASP A 793 10.02 1.31 19.72
N PHE A 794 9.50 2.52 19.89
CA PHE A 794 8.06 2.76 20.02
C PHE A 794 7.28 2.36 18.76
N LEU A 795 7.74 2.79 17.58
CA LEU A 795 7.12 2.46 16.31
C LEU A 795 7.02 0.94 16.08
N LYS A 796 8.04 0.17 16.50
CA LYS A 796 8.04 -1.30 16.43
C LYS A 796 7.00 -1.98 17.30
N GLU A 797 6.42 -1.28 18.27
CA GLU A 797 5.44 -1.82 19.20
C GLU A 797 4.00 -1.38 18.86
N LEU A 798 3.82 -0.53 17.85
CA LEU A 798 2.53 -0.23 17.21
C LEU A 798 2.18 -1.32 16.20
#